data_AF-A0A9Q0RE61-F1
#
_entry.id   AF-A0A9Q0RE61-F1
#
_cell.length_a   1.000
_cell.length_b   1.000
_cell.length_c   1.000
_cell.angle_alpha   90.00
_cell.angle_beta   90.00
_cell.angle_gamma   90.00
#
_symmetry.space_group_name_H-M   'P 1'
#
loop_
_entity.id
_entity.type
_entity.pdbx_description
1 polymer ?
#
loop_
_entity_poly.entity_id
_entity_poly.type
_entity_poly.pdbx_seq_one_letter_code
_entity_poly.pdbx_strand_id
1 'polypeptide(L)'
;MEEINKAISHLHDESPTKLVIHSTGAGSTFGGWLYSVENSSKTMIEYNFPYAMRSTISYCGFFPKNFVSNEVAIAFAKNAFERGQLISINQPENIVGIGSTGAIATGRPKKGPHHTICCGYNQEKALLFQIIFVKGKRNRIEEEFIVSLLNLYLVLSISKNCQEQKDKIEKILYSKIEESEYPKKTEIFHKNFIERIIDGDLNIVYFPFQNSKDAEPALLSSKFPSTPLIDSDPVYLVISGSFNPLHSGHLSLIEVAAKKIGKITGKKTEIIFESGIKNVDKKPLSLEELNKRSQQFKEKQIAFAVTNHARFVEKSRIYPSSYFVLGYDTFIRLFDLKYYSNQEEMYSSFLEIAQNGCKFVIGGRFMENEFFSLENHMDQIPLALRIQSEIEPINFFYFPIGVDNPSISLIDEDLGLVYFVDSPQSSNSYLLKFNSTELKYINAIDLGVKNIKCGIIDKINKLAYFGNEGSPNKIVKVDLDTFEVVDTLTLSTNGEGSVTAQIDIVNQKAYFSVNYDTNFSIVKIDLSSFTEEKNLSISVNIAWSSLIDVEKGILYVTTDSVSGDNPTIYKIDLSNFTQNDTLSLQTTLDSNPYSGVIDTLNNFMYIGTYNSSMQIIKINLTDFTRVDSITCNSSQNYTMGAGIDEEKGVAYFLSQSGFLLKINLTTFTIIETISFESLESFSISFDFNTQKGFIGLNDSSITEIDLLSFSQEDQLSLRDYSDPGLILIDEVNQMSYIVFNQNSKLIAKVNLTSFELVDYLPTGISQSIYNGEIDVADGFAYLFFDTLGVRILKLRLSNFSIDGIKDLYTLGSTKLTEFDEVNKILYVNFDNYTYSKISVLKISCPDLEIVDTLVLNGIGLYEIFIDYSTQNLYVKVYELGSGSFIINKISLSNFSVIDSINLQDYYIETWLIDEKHQYIYFGSGVATMNNNNYYNIKRCTMRTNL
;
A
#
# COMPACT_ATOMS: atom_id res chain seq x y z
N MET A 1 28.73 60.22 -5.29
CA MET A 1 27.81 59.45 -4.41
C MET A 1 26.37 59.68 -4.78
N GLU A 2 25.90 60.93 -4.95
CA GLU A 2 24.50 61.20 -5.33
C GLU A 2 24.04 60.43 -6.57
N GLU A 3 24.78 60.50 -7.68
CA GLU A 3 24.44 59.75 -8.91
C GLU A 3 24.51 58.22 -8.74
N ILE A 4 25.37 57.72 -7.85
CA ILE A 4 25.45 56.29 -7.51
C ILE A 4 24.17 55.87 -6.78
N ASN A 5 23.73 56.65 -5.80
CA ASN A 5 22.50 56.37 -5.06
C ASN A 5 21.26 56.45 -5.96
N LYS A 6 21.20 57.41 -6.90
CA LYS A 6 20.12 57.48 -7.90
C LYS A 6 20.09 56.24 -8.80
N ALA A 7 21.26 55.77 -9.25
CA ALA A 7 21.35 54.57 -10.06
C ALA A 7 20.91 53.31 -9.30
N ILE A 8 21.25 53.20 -8.02
CA ILE A 8 20.84 52.10 -7.16
C ILE A 8 19.33 52.16 -6.85
N SER A 9 18.78 53.34 -6.53
CA SER A 9 17.33 53.52 -6.33
C SER A 9 16.55 53.08 -7.57
N HIS A 10 17.00 53.49 -8.76
CA HIS A 10 16.38 53.05 -10.01
C HIS A 10 16.47 51.54 -10.22
N LEU A 11 17.59 50.91 -9.86
CA LEU A 11 17.72 49.45 -9.89
C LEU A 11 16.72 48.77 -8.94
N HIS A 12 16.46 49.36 -7.76
CA HIS A 12 15.52 48.82 -6.77
C HIS A 12 14.05 49.04 -7.11
N ASP A 13 13.73 50.15 -7.77
CA ASP A 13 12.34 50.55 -8.00
C ASP A 13 11.83 50.17 -9.39
N GLU A 14 12.66 50.28 -10.43
CA GLU A 14 12.22 50.21 -11.83
C GLU A 14 12.72 48.95 -12.57
N SER A 15 13.74 48.27 -12.03
CA SER A 15 14.25 47.01 -12.61
C SER A 15 13.58 45.82 -11.94
N PRO A 16 13.11 44.80 -12.70
CA PRO A 16 12.64 43.55 -12.11
C PRO A 16 13.80 42.68 -11.58
N THR A 17 15.05 43.11 -11.78
CA THR A 17 16.25 42.30 -11.53
C THR A 17 16.42 41.91 -10.07
N LYS A 18 16.76 40.65 -9.84
CA LYS A 18 17.10 40.07 -8.55
C LYS A 18 18.56 39.60 -8.54
N LEU A 19 19.29 39.90 -7.47
CA LEU A 19 20.74 39.71 -7.39
C LEU A 19 21.14 38.71 -6.31
N VAL A 20 21.99 37.76 -6.71
CA VAL A 20 22.89 37.04 -5.80
C VAL A 20 24.31 37.40 -6.17
N ILE A 21 25.15 37.69 -5.17
CA ILE A 21 26.50 38.22 -5.40
C ILE A 21 27.52 37.43 -4.60
N HIS A 22 28.54 36.92 -5.27
CA HIS A 22 29.73 36.33 -4.67
C HIS A 22 30.95 37.20 -5.02
N SER A 23 31.63 37.74 -4.01
CA SER A 23 32.78 38.63 -4.24
C SER A 23 33.96 38.29 -3.32
N THR A 24 35.20 38.49 -3.77
CA THR A 24 36.38 38.26 -2.93
C THR A 24 37.55 39.18 -3.28
N GLY A 25 38.40 39.46 -2.30
CA GLY A 25 39.60 40.28 -2.43
C GLY A 25 39.35 41.81 -2.50
N ALA A 26 38.33 42.25 -3.23
CA ALA A 26 37.87 43.63 -3.36
C ALA A 26 36.41 43.72 -3.84
N GLY A 27 35.76 44.87 -3.69
CA GLY A 27 34.37 45.09 -4.11
C GLY A 27 33.33 44.90 -3.00
N SER A 28 33.78 44.91 -1.75
CA SER A 28 32.93 44.79 -0.55
C SER A 28 32.02 46.01 -0.37
N THR A 29 32.51 47.20 -0.72
CA THR A 29 31.76 48.46 -0.61
C THR A 29 30.51 48.48 -1.47
N PHE A 30 30.51 47.76 -2.60
CA PHE A 30 29.35 47.62 -3.47
C PHE A 30 28.12 47.05 -2.75
N GLY A 31 28.31 45.98 -1.96
CA GLY A 31 27.22 45.42 -1.15
C GLY A 31 26.66 46.44 -0.17
N GLY A 32 27.55 47.20 0.49
CA GLY A 32 27.17 48.30 1.36
C GLY A 32 26.32 49.38 0.66
N TRP A 33 26.66 49.74 -0.59
CA TRP A 33 25.88 50.71 -1.35
C TRP A 33 24.47 50.22 -1.67
N LEU A 34 24.32 48.95 -2.08
CA LEU A 34 23.01 48.36 -2.38
C LEU A 34 22.12 48.34 -1.13
N TYR A 35 22.65 47.91 0.02
CA TYR A 35 21.87 47.85 1.26
C TYR A 35 21.57 49.23 1.87
N SER A 36 22.32 50.27 1.52
CA SER A 36 22.13 51.62 2.08
C SER A 36 21.03 52.43 1.40
N VAL A 37 20.43 51.91 0.32
CA VAL A 37 19.32 52.55 -0.39
C VAL A 37 18.03 51.79 -0.08
N GLU A 38 16.91 52.52 0.09
CA GLU A 38 15.60 51.94 0.37
C GLU A 38 15.17 50.96 -0.74
N ASN A 39 14.22 50.08 -0.42
CA ASN A 39 13.72 49.03 -1.31
C ASN A 39 14.76 47.98 -1.76
N SER A 40 15.93 47.90 -1.13
CA SER A 40 16.94 46.90 -1.46
C SER A 40 16.45 45.44 -1.40
N SER A 41 15.44 45.11 -0.59
CA SER A 41 14.79 43.78 -0.58
C SER A 41 14.06 43.42 -1.88
N LYS A 42 13.73 44.40 -2.72
CA LYS A 42 13.18 44.16 -4.07
C LYS A 42 14.23 43.68 -5.06
N THR A 43 15.52 43.88 -4.80
CA THR A 43 16.60 43.47 -5.70
C THR A 43 17.51 42.43 -5.06
N MET A 44 17.91 42.60 -3.81
CA MET A 44 18.93 41.78 -3.15
C MET A 44 18.33 40.49 -2.60
N ILE A 45 18.86 39.35 -3.06
CA ILE A 45 18.56 38.03 -2.48
C ILE A 45 19.65 37.65 -1.48
N GLU A 46 20.91 37.61 -1.92
CA GLU A 46 22.03 37.11 -1.13
C GLU A 46 23.35 37.80 -1.53
N TYR A 47 24.20 38.10 -0.56
CA TYR A 47 25.54 38.66 -0.79
C TYR A 47 26.56 37.92 0.07
N ASN A 48 27.50 37.22 -0.56
CA ASN A 48 28.60 36.53 0.12
C ASN A 48 29.96 37.12 -0.26
N PHE A 49 30.83 37.26 0.75
CA PHE A 49 32.21 37.70 0.55
C PHE A 49 33.23 36.64 1.00
N PRO A 50 33.37 35.49 0.28
CA PRO A 50 34.27 34.40 0.67
C PRO A 50 35.75 34.80 0.59
N TYR A 51 36.31 35.27 1.71
CA TYR A 51 37.67 35.82 1.75
C TYR A 51 38.78 34.79 1.96
N ALA A 52 38.52 33.74 2.74
CA ALA A 52 39.51 32.69 2.99
C ALA A 52 39.68 31.80 1.76
N MET A 53 40.91 31.35 1.49
CA MET A 53 41.22 30.48 0.34
C MET A 53 40.28 29.26 0.25
N ARG A 54 40.07 28.57 1.37
CA ARG A 54 39.15 27.41 1.44
C ARG A 54 37.70 27.79 1.14
N SER A 55 37.28 28.98 1.57
CA SER A 55 35.93 29.49 1.28
C SER A 55 35.78 29.79 -0.21
N THR A 56 36.77 30.45 -0.84
CA THR A 56 36.77 30.66 -2.30
C THR A 56 36.72 29.34 -3.08
N ILE A 57 37.51 28.34 -2.69
CA ILE A 57 37.48 27.00 -3.31
C ILE A 57 36.09 26.36 -3.18
N SER A 58 35.49 26.43 -1.99
CA SER A 58 34.14 25.90 -1.74
C SER A 58 33.08 26.56 -2.63
N TYR A 59 33.16 27.88 -2.82
CA TYR A 59 32.23 28.62 -3.68
C TYR A 59 32.54 28.49 -5.17
N CYS A 60 33.76 28.13 -5.59
CA CYS A 60 34.10 27.85 -6.98
C CYS A 60 33.77 26.42 -7.41
N GLY A 61 33.85 25.45 -6.48
CA GLY A 61 33.75 24.02 -6.78
C GLY A 61 35.03 23.40 -7.35
N PHE A 62 36.13 24.16 -7.44
CA PHE A 62 37.43 23.67 -7.93
C PHE A 62 38.59 24.44 -7.30
N PHE A 63 39.82 23.91 -7.47
CA PHE A 63 41.04 24.57 -7.03
C PHE A 63 41.64 25.43 -8.17
N PRO A 64 41.51 26.77 -8.14
CA PRO A 64 41.98 27.62 -9.22
C PRO A 64 43.51 27.74 -9.21
N LYS A 65 44.13 27.77 -10.39
CA LYS A 65 45.57 28.09 -10.52
C LYS A 65 45.89 29.51 -10.02
N ASN A 66 44.98 30.45 -10.29
CA ASN A 66 45.05 31.83 -9.81
C ASN A 66 43.67 32.26 -9.26
N PHE A 67 43.64 32.73 -8.02
CA PHE A 67 42.42 33.17 -7.34
C PHE A 67 41.79 34.44 -7.93
N VAL A 68 42.57 35.22 -8.69
CA VAL A 68 42.08 36.33 -9.50
C VAL A 68 42.23 35.92 -10.97
N SER A 69 41.13 35.41 -11.54
CA SER A 69 41.08 34.89 -12.91
C SER A 69 39.65 34.92 -13.45
N ASN A 70 39.52 34.83 -14.78
CA ASN A 70 38.22 34.73 -15.45
C ASN A 70 37.45 33.50 -14.98
N GLU A 71 38.14 32.37 -14.80
CA GLU A 71 37.57 31.10 -14.32
C GLU A 71 36.88 31.28 -12.97
N VAL A 72 37.53 31.96 -12.01
CA VAL A 72 36.96 32.22 -10.69
C VAL A 72 35.77 33.17 -10.77
N ALA A 73 35.87 34.26 -11.53
CA ALA A 73 34.77 35.23 -11.66
C ALA A 73 33.52 34.62 -12.31
N ILE A 74 33.70 33.81 -13.37
CA ILE A 74 32.59 33.11 -14.04
C ILE A 74 31.97 32.08 -13.11
N ALA A 75 32.78 31.29 -12.41
CA ALA A 75 32.27 30.28 -11.48
C ALA A 75 31.46 30.92 -10.34
N PHE A 76 31.96 32.02 -9.77
CA PHE A 76 31.22 32.78 -8.77
C PHE A 76 29.89 33.31 -9.31
N ALA A 77 29.90 33.91 -10.51
CA ALA A 77 28.69 34.46 -11.12
C ALA A 77 27.67 33.37 -11.49
N LYS A 78 28.14 32.24 -12.03
CA LYS A 78 27.31 31.07 -12.36
C LYS A 78 26.69 30.46 -11.09
N ASN A 79 27.49 30.22 -10.05
CA ASN A 79 27.00 29.66 -8.79
C ASN A 79 26.06 30.64 -8.08
N ALA A 80 26.31 31.94 -8.17
CA ALA A 80 25.39 32.97 -7.68
C ALA A 80 24.06 32.94 -8.45
N PHE A 81 24.10 32.83 -9.79
CA PHE A 81 22.91 32.74 -10.61
C PHE A 81 22.08 31.49 -10.27
N GLU A 82 22.72 30.31 -10.19
CA GLU A 82 22.07 29.06 -9.78
C GLU A 82 21.47 29.17 -8.37
N ARG A 83 22.20 29.80 -7.43
CA ARG A 83 21.71 30.07 -6.08
C ARG A 83 20.49 30.99 -6.08
N GLY A 84 20.49 32.05 -6.90
CA GLY A 84 19.36 32.95 -7.04
C GLY A 84 18.12 32.24 -7.60
N GLN A 85 18.31 31.36 -8.58
CA GLN A 85 17.23 30.55 -9.14
C GLN A 85 16.64 29.57 -8.11
N LEU A 86 17.48 29.00 -7.24
CA LEU A 86 17.04 28.12 -6.16
C LEU A 86 16.22 28.86 -5.09
N ILE A 87 16.56 30.12 -4.78
CA ILE A 87 15.85 30.91 -3.74
C ILE A 87 14.58 31.58 -4.29
N SER A 88 14.62 32.08 -5.53
CA SER A 88 13.53 32.89 -6.12
C SER A 88 12.74 32.11 -7.18
N ILE A 89 12.03 31.09 -6.70
CA ILE A 89 11.23 30.12 -7.46
C ILE A 89 10.21 30.79 -8.40
N ASN A 90 9.60 31.89 -7.98
CA ASN A 90 8.47 32.48 -8.71
C ASN A 90 8.84 33.43 -9.86
N GLN A 91 10.12 33.84 -10.00
CA GLN A 91 10.57 34.81 -11.03
C GLN A 91 12.02 34.54 -11.53
N PRO A 92 12.32 33.32 -12.02
CA PRO A 92 13.68 32.92 -12.39
C PRO A 92 14.29 33.70 -13.56
N GLU A 93 13.46 34.29 -14.42
CA GLU A 93 13.85 35.06 -15.60
C GLU A 93 14.46 36.43 -15.28
N ASN A 94 14.37 36.86 -14.02
CA ASN A 94 14.91 38.15 -13.57
C ASN A 94 16.14 37.99 -12.66
N ILE A 95 16.64 36.77 -12.48
CA ILE A 95 17.82 36.48 -11.66
C ILE A 95 19.09 36.81 -12.42
N VAL A 96 20.00 37.52 -11.75
CA VAL A 96 21.36 37.79 -12.22
C VAL A 96 22.34 37.41 -11.11
N GLY A 97 23.28 36.53 -11.44
CA GLY A 97 24.39 36.17 -10.57
C GLY A 97 25.60 37.06 -10.83
N ILE A 98 26.22 37.60 -9.79
CA ILE A 98 27.43 38.44 -9.89
C ILE A 98 28.59 37.73 -9.22
N GLY A 99 29.71 37.64 -9.93
CA GLY A 99 30.97 37.09 -9.45
C GLY A 99 32.10 38.10 -9.58
N SER A 100 32.78 38.42 -8.48
CA SER A 100 33.89 39.39 -8.51
C SER A 100 35.11 38.88 -7.76
N THR A 101 36.29 39.05 -8.35
CA THR A 101 37.57 38.73 -7.70
C THR A 101 38.60 39.83 -8.01
N GLY A 102 39.35 40.26 -7.00
CA GLY A 102 40.30 41.35 -7.14
C GLY A 102 41.56 41.18 -6.31
N ALA A 103 42.71 41.50 -6.91
CA ALA A 103 43.96 41.72 -6.22
C ALA A 103 44.33 43.21 -6.32
N ILE A 104 43.88 44.00 -5.35
CA ILE A 104 44.16 45.44 -5.27
C ILE A 104 45.35 45.75 -4.35
N ALA A 105 45.68 47.03 -4.22
CA ALA A 105 46.77 47.55 -3.39
C ALA A 105 46.68 47.07 -1.94
N THR A 106 47.84 46.71 -1.38
CA THR A 106 47.98 46.24 0.01
C THR A 106 49.23 46.83 0.65
N GLY A 107 49.30 46.84 1.99
CA GLY A 107 50.46 47.37 2.71
C GLY A 107 51.79 46.64 2.45
N ARG A 108 51.77 45.44 1.87
CA ARG A 108 52.96 44.73 1.37
C ARG A 108 53.03 44.82 -0.16
N PRO A 109 54.21 45.06 -0.76
CA PRO A 109 54.36 45.13 -2.21
C PRO A 109 54.06 43.76 -2.87
N LYS A 110 53.08 43.73 -3.77
CA LYS A 110 52.72 42.53 -4.54
C LYS A 110 53.57 42.41 -5.81
N LYS A 111 54.07 41.19 -6.10
CA LYS A 111 54.80 40.88 -7.35
C LYS A 111 53.87 40.95 -8.58
N GLY A 112 52.66 40.39 -8.49
CA GLY A 112 51.65 40.40 -9.58
C GLY A 112 50.99 41.78 -9.81
N PRO A 113 50.26 41.97 -10.93
CA PRO A 113 49.56 43.22 -11.24
C PRO A 113 48.40 43.48 -10.27
N HIS A 114 48.10 44.76 -10.02
CA HIS A 114 46.84 45.12 -9.37
C HIS A 114 45.74 44.99 -10.42
N HIS A 115 44.75 44.13 -10.19
CA HIS A 115 43.68 43.93 -11.19
C HIS A 115 42.43 43.35 -10.54
N THR A 116 41.30 43.52 -11.22
CA THR A 116 40.00 42.98 -10.84
C THR A 116 39.29 42.39 -12.05
N ILE A 117 38.45 41.39 -11.79
CA ILE A 117 37.59 40.76 -12.79
C ILE A 117 36.20 40.66 -12.18
N CYS A 118 35.20 41.17 -12.88
CA CYS A 118 33.79 41.09 -12.48
C CYS A 118 33.01 40.42 -13.62
N CYS A 119 32.14 39.47 -13.28
CA CYS A 119 31.32 38.72 -14.20
C CYS A 119 29.86 38.81 -13.76
N GLY A 120 28.96 39.14 -14.69
CA GLY A 120 27.51 39.02 -14.53
C GLY A 120 27.03 37.84 -15.35
N TYR A 121 26.14 37.03 -14.78
CA TYR A 121 25.64 35.81 -15.40
C TYR A 121 24.11 35.82 -15.35
N ASN A 122 23.46 35.61 -16.50
CA ASN A 122 22.01 35.47 -16.62
C ASN A 122 21.65 34.28 -17.52
N GLN A 123 20.38 34.16 -17.92
CA GLN A 123 19.94 33.04 -18.77
C GLN A 123 20.56 33.04 -20.18
N GLU A 124 20.96 34.21 -20.71
CA GLU A 124 21.39 34.41 -22.09
C GLU A 124 22.91 34.43 -22.25
N LYS A 125 23.62 35.05 -21.30
CA LYS A 125 25.06 35.30 -21.42
C LYS A 125 25.78 35.48 -20.08
N ALA A 126 27.10 35.30 -20.15
CA ALA A 126 28.04 35.82 -19.17
C ALA A 126 28.72 37.09 -19.72
N LEU A 127 28.67 38.19 -18.96
CA LEU A 127 29.29 39.47 -19.27
C LEU A 127 30.44 39.72 -18.30
N LEU A 128 31.67 39.81 -18.82
CA LEU A 128 32.88 40.05 -18.04
C LEU A 128 33.45 41.44 -18.29
N PHE A 129 33.94 42.05 -17.21
CA PHE A 129 34.81 43.22 -17.25
C PHE A 129 36.09 42.97 -16.45
N GLN A 130 37.23 43.32 -17.04
CA GLN A 130 38.53 43.24 -16.40
C GLN A 130 39.23 44.61 -16.42
N ILE A 131 39.74 45.04 -15.27
CA ILE A 131 40.61 46.23 -15.16
C ILE A 131 41.97 45.78 -14.62
N ILE A 132 43.05 46.26 -15.24
CA ILE A 132 44.41 46.18 -14.71
C ILE A 132 44.83 47.58 -14.30
N PHE A 133 45.09 47.77 -13.01
CA PHE A 133 45.46 49.06 -12.44
C PHE A 133 46.96 49.36 -12.61
N VAL A 134 47.27 50.62 -12.87
CA VAL A 134 48.62 51.17 -12.84
C VAL A 134 49.09 51.26 -11.39
N LYS A 135 50.15 50.50 -11.05
CA LYS A 135 50.67 50.43 -9.68
C LYS A 135 51.12 51.81 -9.17
N GLY A 136 50.77 52.10 -7.91
CA GLY A 136 51.22 53.30 -7.19
C GLY A 136 50.41 54.57 -7.48
N LYS A 137 49.47 54.54 -8.43
CA LYS A 137 48.58 55.68 -8.74
C LYS A 137 47.48 55.90 -7.71
N ARG A 138 47.04 54.84 -7.03
CA ARG A 138 45.94 54.85 -6.08
C ARG A 138 46.26 54.04 -4.84
N ASN A 139 45.65 54.43 -3.73
CA ASN A 139 45.66 53.65 -2.50
C ASN A 139 44.59 52.54 -2.56
N ARG A 140 44.58 51.66 -1.55
CA ARG A 140 43.62 50.54 -1.49
C ARG A 140 42.16 51.00 -1.49
N ILE A 141 41.83 52.09 -0.79
CA ILE A 141 40.46 52.59 -0.67
C ILE A 141 39.95 53.08 -2.03
N GLU A 142 40.79 53.77 -2.78
CA GLU A 142 40.49 54.25 -4.13
C GLU A 142 40.32 53.10 -5.13
N GLU A 143 41.18 52.08 -5.08
CA GLU A 143 41.02 50.88 -5.91
C GLU A 143 39.75 50.10 -5.52
N GLU A 144 39.44 49.93 -4.23
CA GLU A 144 38.19 49.29 -3.75
C GLU A 144 36.93 50.03 -4.24
N PHE A 145 36.97 51.36 -4.25
CA PHE A 145 35.90 52.20 -4.78
C PHE A 145 35.68 51.95 -6.28
N ILE A 146 36.75 51.88 -7.07
CA ILE A 146 36.66 51.61 -8.51
C ILE A 146 36.14 50.19 -8.78
N VAL A 147 36.61 49.19 -8.03
CA VAL A 147 36.09 47.81 -8.14
C VAL A 147 34.59 47.77 -7.82
N SER A 148 34.15 48.51 -6.80
CA SER A 148 32.74 48.58 -6.43
C SER A 148 31.89 49.29 -7.49
N LEU A 149 32.43 50.35 -8.09
CA LEU A 149 31.80 51.08 -9.18
C LEU A 149 31.72 50.23 -10.46
N LEU A 150 32.74 49.41 -10.73
CA LEU A 150 32.74 48.45 -11.83
C LEU A 150 31.66 47.37 -11.64
N ASN A 151 31.45 46.87 -10.41
CA ASN A 151 30.38 45.94 -10.12
C ASN A 151 29.00 46.57 -10.32
N LEU A 152 28.80 47.83 -9.92
CA LEU A 152 27.55 48.56 -10.22
C LEU A 152 27.34 48.73 -11.73
N TYR A 153 28.38 49.15 -12.45
CA TYR A 153 28.34 49.28 -13.91
C TYR A 153 27.99 47.95 -14.59
N LEU A 154 28.57 46.85 -14.13
CA LEU A 154 28.27 45.50 -14.60
C LEU A 154 26.81 45.14 -14.37
N VAL A 155 26.30 45.32 -13.14
CA VAL A 155 24.89 45.03 -12.81
C VAL A 155 23.96 45.82 -13.71
N LEU A 156 24.15 47.14 -13.83
CA LEU A 156 23.32 47.97 -14.71
C LEU A 156 23.42 47.57 -16.19
N SER A 157 24.56 47.00 -16.62
CA SER A 157 24.78 46.54 -17.99
C SER A 157 24.08 45.22 -18.33
N ILE A 158 23.79 44.38 -17.32
CA ILE A 158 23.12 43.08 -17.49
C ILE A 158 21.66 43.09 -17.03
N SER A 159 21.26 44.08 -16.23
CA SER A 159 19.89 44.30 -15.76
C SER A 159 18.99 44.93 -16.83
N LYS A 160 17.70 44.57 -16.80
CA LYS A 160 16.66 45.20 -17.65
C LYS A 160 16.34 46.61 -17.11
N ASN A 161 15.93 47.51 -18.01
CA ASN A 161 15.48 48.88 -17.71
C ASN A 161 16.53 49.81 -17.05
N CYS A 162 17.84 49.59 -17.24
CA CYS A 162 18.90 50.36 -16.57
C CYS A 162 19.84 51.14 -17.51
N GLN A 163 19.50 51.30 -18.79
CA GLN A 163 20.42 51.82 -19.82
C GLN A 163 20.88 53.27 -19.55
N GLU A 164 19.99 54.16 -19.09
CA GLU A 164 20.38 55.56 -18.80
C GLU A 164 21.32 55.65 -17.58
N GLN A 165 21.02 54.91 -16.53
CA GLN A 165 21.82 54.86 -15.30
C GLN A 165 23.19 54.24 -15.58
N LYS A 166 23.24 53.18 -16.39
CA LYS A 166 24.48 52.57 -16.88
C LYS A 166 25.37 53.62 -17.53
N ASP A 167 24.86 54.42 -18.47
CA ASP A 167 25.64 55.41 -19.21
C ASP A 167 26.18 56.53 -18.29
N LYS A 168 25.42 56.90 -17.24
CA LYS A 168 25.88 57.84 -16.21
C LYS A 168 27.00 57.24 -15.35
N ILE A 169 26.84 56.00 -14.89
CA ILE A 169 27.86 55.30 -14.10
C ILE A 169 29.13 55.05 -14.91
N GLU A 170 29.03 54.76 -16.21
CA GLU A 170 30.19 54.60 -17.10
C GLU A 170 31.06 55.86 -17.14
N LYS A 171 30.43 57.03 -17.33
CA LYS A 171 31.14 58.31 -17.34
C LYS A 171 31.87 58.57 -16.02
N ILE A 172 31.24 58.22 -14.89
CA ILE A 172 31.86 58.36 -13.57
C ILE A 172 33.05 57.39 -13.45
N LEU A 173 32.88 56.13 -13.86
CA LEU A 173 33.94 55.12 -13.82
C LEU A 173 35.16 55.56 -14.63
N TYR A 174 34.96 55.98 -15.88
CA TYR A 174 36.06 56.38 -16.77
C TYR A 174 36.74 57.68 -16.32
N SER A 175 36.02 58.59 -15.64
CA SER A 175 36.64 59.78 -15.04
C SER A 175 37.61 59.47 -13.88
N LYS A 176 37.60 58.24 -13.35
CA LYS A 176 38.37 57.81 -12.17
C LYS A 176 39.56 56.90 -12.51
N ILE A 177 39.71 56.53 -13.79
CA ILE A 177 40.75 55.63 -14.29
C ILE A 177 41.40 56.24 -15.53
N GLU A 178 42.63 55.84 -15.83
CA GLU A 178 43.33 56.25 -17.04
C GLU A 178 42.79 55.44 -18.24
N GLU A 179 42.94 55.94 -19.47
CA GLU A 179 42.52 55.22 -20.69
C GLU A 179 43.15 53.81 -20.80
N SER A 180 44.39 53.65 -20.32
CA SER A 180 45.08 52.35 -20.29
C SER A 180 44.45 51.33 -19.33
N GLU A 181 43.56 51.77 -18.45
CA GLU A 181 42.89 50.96 -17.43
C GLU A 181 41.41 50.73 -17.76
N TYR A 182 40.94 51.20 -18.92
CA TYR A 182 39.55 51.02 -19.32
C TYR A 182 39.15 49.54 -19.30
N PRO A 183 37.97 49.19 -18.77
CA PRO A 183 37.59 47.80 -18.55
C PRO A 183 37.53 47.04 -19.88
N LYS A 184 38.29 45.95 -19.98
CA LYS A 184 38.17 45.03 -21.10
C LYS A 184 36.86 44.25 -20.97
N LYS A 185 35.94 44.49 -21.90
CA LYS A 185 34.65 43.78 -22.01
C LYS A 185 34.83 42.43 -22.71
N THR A 186 34.16 41.39 -22.23
CA THR A 186 34.02 40.11 -22.93
C THR A 186 32.60 39.59 -22.73
N GLU A 187 31.92 39.22 -23.82
CA GLU A 187 30.58 38.62 -23.77
C GLU A 187 30.65 37.18 -24.26
N ILE A 188 30.06 36.27 -23.48
CA ILE A 188 29.98 34.85 -23.78
C ILE A 188 28.49 34.50 -23.81
N PHE A 189 27.93 34.37 -25.00
CA PHE A 189 26.54 33.92 -25.17
C PHE A 189 26.44 32.42 -24.88
N HIS A 190 25.41 32.05 -24.12
CA HIS A 190 25.12 30.67 -23.82
C HIS A 190 24.54 29.97 -25.05
N LYS A 191 24.88 28.70 -25.25
CA LYS A 191 24.22 27.85 -26.25
C LYS A 191 22.73 27.65 -25.88
N ASN A 192 21.92 27.07 -26.78
CA ASN A 192 20.54 26.74 -26.42
C ASN A 192 20.49 25.73 -25.25
N PHE A 193 19.37 25.65 -24.52
CA PHE A 193 19.24 24.81 -23.32
C PHE A 193 19.60 23.34 -23.59
N ILE A 194 19.21 22.81 -24.74
CA ILE A 194 19.45 21.43 -25.14
C ILE A 194 20.96 21.14 -25.32
N GLU A 195 21.67 22.00 -26.05
CA GLU A 195 23.11 21.88 -26.24
C GLU A 195 23.86 22.03 -24.90
N ARG A 196 23.43 22.97 -24.05
CA ARG A 196 24.05 23.17 -22.74
C ARG A 196 23.89 21.97 -21.82
N ILE A 197 22.75 21.28 -21.85
CA ILE A 197 22.58 20.07 -21.03
C ILE A 197 23.39 18.88 -21.59
N ILE A 198 23.52 18.78 -22.91
CA ILE A 198 24.38 17.77 -23.56
C ILE A 198 25.86 18.00 -23.24
N ASP A 199 26.31 19.26 -23.29
CA ASP A 199 27.68 19.65 -22.94
C ASP A 199 27.96 19.54 -21.43
N GLY A 200 26.90 19.40 -20.62
CA GLY A 200 26.95 19.33 -19.17
C GLY A 200 27.09 20.68 -18.46
N ASP A 201 26.88 21.78 -19.17
CA ASP A 201 26.81 23.12 -18.60
C ASP A 201 25.57 23.32 -17.71
N LEU A 202 24.51 22.55 -17.98
CA LEU A 202 23.27 22.52 -17.20
C LEU A 202 23.04 21.12 -16.62
N ASN A 203 22.47 21.11 -15.42
CA ASN A 203 22.11 19.88 -14.72
C ASN A 203 20.71 19.38 -15.08
N ILE A 204 19.81 20.30 -15.45
CA ILE A 204 18.40 20.02 -15.74
C ILE A 204 17.81 21.02 -16.73
N VAL A 205 16.92 20.55 -17.61
CA VAL A 205 16.09 21.36 -18.51
C VAL A 205 14.66 20.82 -18.44
N TYR A 206 13.68 21.69 -18.31
CA TYR A 206 12.27 21.35 -18.22
C TYR A 206 11.44 21.96 -19.35
N PHE A 207 10.49 21.18 -19.83
CA PHE A 207 9.60 21.50 -20.92
C PHE A 207 8.16 21.52 -20.38
N PRO A 208 7.58 22.71 -20.12
CA PRO A 208 6.24 22.86 -19.54
C PRO A 208 5.13 22.71 -20.59
N PHE A 209 5.11 21.60 -21.35
CA PHE A 209 4.10 21.39 -22.41
C PHE A 209 2.65 21.34 -21.90
N GLN A 210 2.43 21.34 -20.58
CA GLN A 210 1.11 21.51 -19.98
C GLN A 210 0.52 22.88 -20.35
N ASN A 211 -0.65 22.88 -20.98
CA ASN A 211 -1.45 24.05 -21.35
C ASN A 211 -0.91 24.90 -22.52
N SER A 212 0.21 24.55 -23.16
CA SER A 212 0.67 25.20 -24.39
C SER A 212 1.60 24.31 -25.22
N LYS A 213 1.31 24.16 -26.52
CA LYS A 213 2.21 23.50 -27.47
C LYS A 213 3.46 24.33 -27.78
N ASP A 214 3.46 25.61 -27.44
CA ASP A 214 4.56 26.54 -27.73
C ASP A 214 5.35 26.93 -26.47
N ALA A 215 5.28 26.10 -25.43
CA ALA A 215 6.02 26.30 -24.19
C ALA A 215 7.54 26.18 -24.44
N GLU A 216 8.27 27.26 -24.18
CA GLU A 216 9.73 27.32 -24.26
C GLU A 216 10.41 26.51 -23.13
N PRO A 217 11.57 25.88 -23.37
CA PRO A 217 12.32 25.17 -22.34
C PRO A 217 12.80 26.15 -21.25
N ALA A 218 12.73 25.73 -20.00
CA ALA A 218 13.16 26.52 -18.84
C ALA A 218 14.00 25.67 -17.87
N LEU A 219 14.69 26.32 -16.94
CA LEU A 219 15.43 25.64 -15.88
C LEU A 219 14.46 25.21 -14.78
N LEU A 220 14.46 23.91 -14.42
CA LEU A 220 13.50 23.37 -13.45
C LEU A 220 13.80 23.75 -12.00
N SER A 221 15.05 24.13 -11.68
CA SER A 221 15.47 24.46 -10.31
C SER A 221 14.65 25.57 -9.66
N SER A 222 13.98 26.41 -10.47
CA SER A 222 13.07 27.43 -9.99
C SER A 222 11.70 26.89 -9.56
N LYS A 223 11.41 25.59 -9.63
CA LYS A 223 10.15 25.01 -9.13
C LYS A 223 10.28 24.31 -7.79
N PHE A 224 11.50 23.97 -7.38
CA PHE A 224 11.77 23.14 -6.21
C PHE A 224 12.47 23.94 -5.10
N PRO A 225 11.96 23.92 -3.85
CA PRO A 225 12.65 24.52 -2.73
C PRO A 225 13.97 23.80 -2.43
N SER A 226 15.07 24.54 -2.30
CA SER A 226 16.40 23.97 -2.03
C SER A 226 16.56 23.35 -0.63
N THR A 227 15.59 23.57 0.25
CA THR A 227 15.51 22.93 1.57
C THR A 227 14.41 21.89 1.54
N PRO A 228 14.60 20.71 2.18
CA PRO A 228 13.54 19.74 2.37
C PRO A 228 12.39 20.40 3.14
N LEU A 229 11.41 20.93 2.41
CA LEU A 229 10.18 21.38 3.03
C LEU A 229 9.44 20.08 3.31
N ILE A 230 9.34 19.74 4.61
CA ILE A 230 8.49 18.66 5.12
C ILE A 230 7.02 18.90 4.71
N ASP A 231 6.71 20.10 4.17
CA ASP A 231 5.37 20.54 3.83
C ASP A 231 5.25 21.21 2.43
N SER A 232 5.91 20.66 1.39
CA SER A 232 5.71 21.18 0.02
C SER A 232 4.28 20.89 -0.50
N ASP A 233 3.60 21.91 -1.04
CA ASP A 233 2.35 21.80 -1.81
C ASP A 233 2.55 22.56 -3.14
N PRO A 234 2.48 21.91 -4.31
CA PRO A 234 2.16 20.49 -4.54
C PRO A 234 3.28 19.50 -4.15
N VAL A 235 2.92 18.23 -4.03
CA VAL A 235 3.85 17.10 -3.93
C VAL A 235 4.30 16.70 -5.33
N TYR A 236 5.62 16.60 -5.55
CA TYR A 236 6.16 16.27 -6.86
C TYR A 236 6.44 14.77 -7.01
N LEU A 237 5.98 14.19 -8.12
CA LEU A 237 6.20 12.80 -8.50
C LEU A 237 7.09 12.76 -9.73
N VAL A 238 8.29 12.21 -9.58
CA VAL A 238 9.31 12.16 -10.63
C VAL A 238 9.43 10.72 -11.14
N ILE A 239 8.96 10.47 -12.36
CA ILE A 239 9.12 9.18 -13.03
C ILE A 239 10.31 9.23 -13.97
N SER A 240 11.33 8.43 -13.67
CA SER A 240 12.58 8.40 -14.46
C SER A 240 12.58 7.21 -15.42
N GLY A 241 12.80 7.46 -16.71
CA GLY A 241 12.78 6.40 -17.72
C GLY A 241 13.39 6.81 -19.06
N SER A 242 13.67 5.83 -19.92
CA SER A 242 14.12 6.12 -21.29
C SER A 242 12.99 6.50 -22.25
N PHE A 243 11.73 6.14 -21.93
CA PHE A 243 10.52 6.45 -22.70
C PHE A 243 10.69 6.28 -24.21
N ASN A 244 11.23 5.14 -24.64
CA ASN A 244 11.47 4.83 -26.05
C ASN A 244 10.68 3.59 -26.49
N PRO A 245 9.37 3.70 -26.75
CA PRO A 245 8.50 4.88 -26.61
C PRO A 245 7.81 5.00 -25.23
N LEU A 246 7.15 6.14 -24.97
CA LEU A 246 6.17 6.26 -23.89
C LEU A 246 4.93 5.39 -24.21
N HIS A 247 4.50 4.57 -23.27
CA HIS A 247 3.39 3.62 -23.44
C HIS A 247 2.46 3.59 -22.21
N SER A 248 1.35 2.86 -22.30
CA SER A 248 0.30 2.78 -21.26
C SER A 248 0.86 2.44 -19.88
N GLY A 249 1.74 1.44 -19.76
CA GLY A 249 2.36 1.08 -18.47
C GLY A 249 3.03 2.24 -17.72
N HIS A 250 3.70 3.18 -18.41
CA HIS A 250 4.28 4.35 -17.76
C HIS A 250 3.20 5.31 -17.24
N LEU A 251 2.14 5.51 -18.03
CA LEU A 251 1.02 6.38 -17.69
C LEU A 251 0.21 5.82 -16.51
N SER A 252 -0.07 4.51 -16.53
CA SER A 252 -0.77 3.82 -15.45
C SER A 252 0.01 3.87 -14.15
N LEU A 253 1.33 3.61 -14.18
CA LEU A 253 2.19 3.68 -12.98
C LEU A 253 2.13 5.07 -12.33
N ILE A 254 2.28 6.14 -13.11
CA ILE A 254 2.32 7.49 -12.56
C ILE A 254 0.94 8.00 -12.12
N GLU A 255 -0.14 7.55 -12.76
CA GLU A 255 -1.51 7.88 -12.37
C GLU A 255 -1.86 7.26 -11.01
N VAL A 256 -1.50 5.99 -10.81
CA VAL A 256 -1.70 5.29 -9.53
C VAL A 256 -0.86 5.94 -8.44
N ALA A 257 0.41 6.26 -8.72
CA ALA A 257 1.27 6.99 -7.79
C ALA A 257 0.66 8.34 -7.39
N ALA A 258 0.14 9.11 -8.36
CA ALA A 258 -0.51 10.40 -8.11
C ALA A 258 -1.73 10.31 -7.21
N LYS A 259 -2.64 9.38 -7.49
CA LYS A 259 -3.83 9.17 -6.66
C LYS A 259 -3.46 8.75 -5.23
N LYS A 260 -2.51 7.83 -5.09
CA LYS A 260 -2.11 7.31 -3.78
C LYS A 260 -1.41 8.37 -2.93
N ILE A 261 -0.38 9.01 -3.47
CA ILE A 261 0.36 10.04 -2.75
C ILE A 261 -0.55 11.23 -2.44
N GLY A 262 -1.41 11.65 -3.37
CA GLY A 262 -2.38 12.72 -3.11
C GLY A 262 -3.35 12.40 -1.95
N LYS A 263 -3.81 11.15 -1.84
CA LYS A 263 -4.67 10.69 -0.74
C LYS A 263 -3.92 10.62 0.59
N ILE A 264 -2.68 10.12 0.59
CA ILE A 264 -1.87 9.94 1.80
C ILE A 264 -1.42 11.29 2.36
N THR A 265 -0.99 12.20 1.49
CA THR A 265 -0.50 13.51 1.93
C THR A 265 -1.63 14.53 2.07
N GLY A 266 -2.82 14.27 1.53
CA GLY A 266 -3.93 15.24 1.45
C GLY A 266 -3.63 16.46 0.57
N LYS A 267 -2.68 16.33 -0.37
CA LYS A 267 -2.14 17.46 -1.17
C LYS A 267 -2.30 17.22 -2.66
N LYS A 268 -2.18 18.29 -3.44
CA LYS A 268 -2.15 18.19 -4.91
C LYS A 268 -0.82 17.56 -5.35
N THR A 269 -0.86 16.68 -6.35
CA THR A 269 0.34 16.07 -6.94
C THR A 269 0.69 16.71 -8.29
N GLU A 270 1.96 17.07 -8.51
CA GLU A 270 2.51 17.42 -9.83
C GLU A 270 3.40 16.30 -10.37
N ILE A 271 3.17 15.90 -11.63
CA ILE A 271 3.88 14.81 -12.29
C ILE A 271 4.97 15.36 -13.20
N ILE A 272 6.18 14.79 -13.11
CA ILE A 272 7.31 15.11 -13.98
C ILE A 272 7.86 13.81 -14.57
N PHE A 273 7.81 13.70 -15.90
CA PHE A 273 8.54 12.67 -16.63
C PHE A 273 9.99 13.12 -16.82
N GLU A 274 10.95 12.28 -16.44
CA GLU A 274 12.37 12.61 -16.44
C GLU A 274 13.19 11.61 -17.28
N SER A 275 14.05 12.13 -18.16
CA SER A 275 15.02 11.32 -18.90
C SER A 275 16.44 11.85 -18.71
N GLY A 276 17.32 10.99 -18.18
CA GLY A 276 18.75 11.29 -18.05
C GLY A 276 19.47 11.22 -19.40
N ILE A 277 20.33 12.20 -19.70
CA ILE A 277 21.25 12.19 -20.85
C ILE A 277 22.32 11.13 -20.65
N LYS A 278 22.91 11.10 -19.45
CA LYS A 278 23.82 10.06 -19.03
C LYS A 278 23.01 8.93 -18.40
N ASN A 279 23.23 7.71 -18.83
CA ASN A 279 22.63 6.51 -18.26
C ASN A 279 23.76 5.55 -17.90
N VAL A 280 23.68 4.90 -16.75
CA VAL A 280 24.75 4.03 -16.26
C VAL A 280 24.99 2.83 -17.19
N ASP A 281 23.94 2.38 -17.90
CA ASP A 281 23.98 1.21 -18.80
C ASP A 281 23.91 1.57 -20.30
N LYS A 282 23.77 2.86 -20.67
CA LYS A 282 23.57 3.28 -22.07
C LYS A 282 24.48 4.43 -22.47
N LYS A 283 24.76 4.53 -23.78
CA LYS A 283 25.48 5.68 -24.35
C LYS A 283 24.71 6.98 -24.07
N PRO A 284 25.41 8.13 -23.91
CA PRO A 284 24.76 9.43 -23.77
C PRO A 284 23.79 9.71 -24.92
N LEU A 285 22.66 10.35 -24.61
CA LEU A 285 21.66 10.71 -25.62
C LEU A 285 22.22 11.72 -26.63
N SER A 286 21.99 11.47 -27.92
CA SER A 286 22.30 12.43 -28.98
C SER A 286 21.23 13.53 -29.03
N LEU A 287 21.58 14.67 -29.65
CA LEU A 287 20.65 15.76 -29.92
C LEU A 287 19.39 15.30 -30.66
N GLU A 288 19.57 14.42 -31.65
CA GLU A 288 18.49 13.87 -32.47
C GLU A 288 17.52 13.00 -31.65
N GLU A 289 18.06 12.12 -30.80
CA GLU A 289 17.25 11.24 -29.95
C GLU A 289 16.52 12.04 -28.85
N LEU A 290 17.15 13.07 -28.29
CA LEU A 290 16.52 13.95 -27.31
C LEU A 290 15.33 14.70 -27.93
N ASN A 291 15.51 15.26 -29.12
CA ASN A 291 14.45 15.95 -29.86
C ASN A 291 13.29 14.99 -30.16
N LYS A 292 13.58 13.77 -30.61
CA LYS A 292 12.58 12.73 -30.87
C LYS A 292 11.78 12.38 -29.61
N ARG A 293 12.46 12.20 -28.47
CA ARG A 293 11.78 11.91 -27.19
C ARG A 293 10.99 13.09 -26.66
N SER A 294 11.48 14.31 -26.82
CA SER A 294 10.73 15.51 -26.41
C SER A 294 9.46 15.69 -27.25
N GLN A 295 9.48 15.31 -28.53
CA GLN A 295 8.36 15.44 -29.46
C GLN A 295 7.10 14.68 -28.98
N GLN A 296 7.24 13.43 -28.52
CA GLN A 296 6.09 12.65 -28.02
C GLN A 296 5.44 13.28 -26.77
N PHE A 297 6.22 13.90 -25.88
CA PHE A 297 5.68 14.59 -24.71
C PHE A 297 4.99 15.91 -25.11
N LYS A 298 5.55 16.62 -26.10
CA LYS A 298 4.93 17.82 -26.70
C LYS A 298 3.58 17.50 -27.34
N GLU A 299 3.49 16.43 -28.12
CA GLU A 299 2.25 15.98 -28.78
C GLU A 299 1.17 15.61 -27.77
N LYS A 300 1.55 14.99 -26.66
CA LYS A 300 0.66 14.56 -25.58
C LYS A 300 0.39 15.64 -24.52
N GLN A 301 1.01 16.82 -24.63
CA GLN A 301 0.92 17.92 -23.64
C GLN A 301 1.34 17.52 -22.22
N ILE A 302 2.35 16.67 -22.11
CA ILE A 302 2.87 16.16 -20.83
C ILE A 302 4.17 16.90 -20.50
N ALA A 303 4.29 17.35 -19.25
CA ALA A 303 5.50 17.98 -18.74
C ALA A 303 6.69 17.00 -18.76
N PHE A 304 7.83 17.44 -19.29
CA PHE A 304 9.01 16.59 -19.48
C PHE A 304 10.27 17.30 -18.98
N ALA A 305 11.16 16.56 -18.34
CA ALA A 305 12.45 17.03 -17.85
C ALA A 305 13.59 16.17 -18.40
N VAL A 306 14.71 16.81 -18.66
CA VAL A 306 15.95 16.18 -19.08
C VAL A 306 17.00 16.50 -18.02
N THR A 307 17.76 15.51 -17.55
CA THR A 307 18.83 15.73 -16.56
C THR A 307 20.17 15.20 -17.05
N ASN A 308 21.28 15.73 -16.51
CA ASN A 308 22.62 15.23 -16.79
C ASN A 308 23.10 14.17 -15.77
N HIS A 309 22.19 13.62 -14.98
CA HIS A 309 22.50 12.76 -13.84
C HIS A 309 22.01 11.33 -14.06
N ALA A 310 22.86 10.36 -13.75
CA ALA A 310 22.59 8.95 -14.03
C ALA A 310 22.01 8.23 -12.81
N ARG A 311 22.44 8.59 -11.60
CA ARG A 311 22.04 7.92 -10.35
C ARG A 311 20.96 8.71 -9.60
N PHE A 312 20.12 8.00 -8.84
CA PHE A 312 19.05 8.64 -8.06
C PHE A 312 19.57 9.54 -6.92
N VAL A 313 20.73 9.24 -6.35
CA VAL A 313 21.38 10.13 -5.37
C VAL A 313 21.67 11.51 -5.96
N GLU A 314 22.17 11.56 -7.20
CA GLU A 314 22.42 12.81 -7.90
C GLU A 314 21.11 13.53 -8.24
N LYS A 315 20.07 12.76 -8.62
CA LYS A 315 18.73 13.29 -8.90
C LYS A 315 18.06 13.86 -7.65
N SER A 316 18.30 13.29 -6.47
CA SER A 316 17.73 13.79 -5.21
C SER A 316 18.19 15.22 -4.88
N ARG A 317 19.39 15.61 -5.32
CA ARG A 317 19.92 16.98 -5.16
C ARG A 317 19.20 18.01 -6.03
N ILE A 318 18.67 17.59 -7.17
CA ILE A 318 17.95 18.46 -8.13
C ILE A 318 16.41 18.38 -7.96
N TYR A 319 15.91 17.32 -7.31
CA TYR A 319 14.50 17.12 -6.98
C TYR A 319 14.29 16.92 -5.46
N PRO A 320 14.69 17.87 -4.60
CA PRO A 320 14.49 17.73 -3.16
C PRO A 320 12.99 17.63 -2.80
N SER A 321 12.68 16.93 -1.71
CA SER A 321 11.29 16.69 -1.24
C SER A 321 10.36 16.00 -2.26
N SER A 322 10.90 15.28 -3.25
CA SER A 322 10.10 14.61 -4.29
C SER A 322 9.94 13.11 -4.05
N TYR A 323 8.92 12.53 -4.68
CA TYR A 323 8.71 11.09 -4.72
C TYR A 323 9.18 10.54 -6.06
N PHE A 324 10.22 9.70 -6.05
CA PHE A 324 10.71 8.99 -7.22
C PHE A 324 9.85 7.76 -7.50
N VAL A 325 9.20 7.74 -8.66
CA VAL A 325 8.33 6.64 -9.10
C VAL A 325 9.11 5.68 -9.99
N LEU A 326 9.24 4.43 -9.56
CA LEU A 326 10.06 3.40 -10.19
C LEU A 326 9.26 2.14 -10.47
N GLY A 327 9.61 1.42 -11.54
CA GLY A 327 9.23 0.02 -11.69
C GLY A 327 10.20 -0.91 -10.94
N TYR A 328 9.76 -2.12 -10.63
CA TYR A 328 10.51 -3.12 -9.87
C TYR A 328 11.92 -3.39 -10.43
N ASP A 329 12.09 -3.52 -11.75
CA ASP A 329 13.41 -3.76 -12.34
C ASP A 329 14.42 -2.64 -12.10
N THR A 330 13.93 -1.40 -12.07
CA THR A 330 14.77 -0.24 -11.77
C THR A 330 15.05 -0.18 -10.28
N PHE A 331 14.09 -0.57 -9.44
CA PHE A 331 14.23 -0.64 -8.00
C PHE A 331 15.31 -1.64 -7.56
N ILE A 332 15.27 -2.89 -8.06
CA ILE A 332 16.28 -3.90 -7.71
C ILE A 332 17.69 -3.48 -8.15
N ARG A 333 17.81 -2.72 -9.24
CA ARG A 333 19.10 -2.19 -9.71
C ARG A 333 19.70 -1.14 -8.78
N LEU A 334 18.91 -0.52 -7.89
CA LEU A 334 19.46 0.39 -6.88
C LEU A 334 20.39 -0.31 -5.90
N PHE A 335 20.28 -1.64 -5.75
CA PHE A 335 21.10 -2.44 -4.85
C PHE A 335 22.26 -3.17 -5.56
N ASP A 336 22.37 -3.01 -6.88
CA ASP A 336 23.41 -3.68 -7.65
C ASP A 336 24.77 -2.99 -7.41
N LEU A 337 25.66 -3.70 -6.69
CA LEU A 337 26.99 -3.21 -6.32
C LEU A 337 27.86 -2.82 -7.51
N LYS A 338 27.57 -3.26 -8.75
CA LYS A 338 28.32 -2.82 -9.93
C LYS A 338 28.23 -1.29 -10.17
N TYR A 339 27.19 -0.64 -9.62
CA TYR A 339 27.01 0.79 -9.71
C TYR A 339 27.71 1.57 -8.60
N TYR A 340 28.41 0.90 -7.69
CA TYR A 340 29.09 1.52 -6.55
C TYR A 340 30.52 1.01 -6.46
N SER A 341 31.40 1.78 -5.83
CA SER A 341 32.78 1.34 -5.56
C SER A 341 32.81 0.28 -4.45
N ASN A 342 31.88 0.38 -3.49
CA ASN A 342 31.69 -0.54 -2.39
C ASN A 342 30.27 -0.39 -1.78
N GLN A 343 29.94 -1.27 -0.83
CA GLN A 343 28.65 -1.28 -0.13
C GLN A 343 28.43 -0.04 0.75
N GLU A 344 29.49 0.55 1.30
CA GLU A 344 29.41 1.80 2.08
C GLU A 344 28.98 2.99 1.21
N GLU A 345 29.48 3.10 -0.02
CA GLU A 345 29.07 4.13 -0.99
C GLU A 345 27.58 3.98 -1.33
N MET A 346 27.11 2.75 -1.52
CA MET A 346 25.69 2.47 -1.76
C MET A 346 24.83 2.96 -0.59
N TYR A 347 25.20 2.63 0.64
CA TYR A 347 24.46 3.06 1.84
C TYR A 347 24.50 4.58 2.04
N SER A 348 25.66 5.21 1.82
CA SER A 348 25.78 6.67 1.88
C SER A 348 24.91 7.37 0.82
N SER A 349 24.77 6.77 -0.36
CA SER A 349 23.92 7.31 -1.43
C SER A 349 22.44 7.31 -1.04
N PHE A 350 21.98 6.26 -0.37
CA PHE A 350 20.62 6.17 0.13
C PHE A 350 20.35 7.15 1.29
N LEU A 351 21.28 7.28 2.23
CA LEU A 351 21.20 8.28 3.31
C LEU A 351 21.11 9.70 2.76
N GLU A 352 21.83 10.00 1.68
CA GLU A 352 21.77 11.31 1.06
C GLU A 352 20.41 11.57 0.38
N ILE A 353 19.82 10.58 -0.29
CA ILE A 353 18.48 10.69 -0.88
C ILE A 353 17.45 11.04 0.20
N ALA A 354 17.55 10.35 1.34
CA ALA A 354 16.72 10.59 2.52
C ALA A 354 16.90 11.98 3.12
N GLN A 355 18.16 12.42 3.29
CA GLN A 355 18.48 13.78 3.77
C GLN A 355 17.94 14.88 2.86
N ASN A 356 17.80 14.61 1.56
CA ASN A 356 17.18 15.51 0.60
C ASN A 356 15.63 15.47 0.65
N GLY A 357 15.04 14.72 1.59
CA GLY A 357 13.60 14.56 1.78
C GLY A 357 12.91 13.76 0.67
N CYS A 358 13.68 13.04 -0.13
CA CYS A 358 13.13 12.29 -1.26
C CYS A 358 12.61 10.93 -0.81
N LYS A 359 11.49 10.50 -1.39
CA LYS A 359 10.89 9.19 -1.11
C LYS A 359 10.81 8.34 -2.37
N PHE A 360 10.73 7.02 -2.21
CA PHE A 360 10.52 6.11 -3.32
C PHE A 360 9.10 5.55 -3.35
N VAL A 361 8.61 5.40 -4.57
CA VAL A 361 7.30 4.85 -4.92
C VAL A 361 7.54 3.72 -5.89
N ILE A 362 7.42 2.48 -5.42
CA ILE A 362 7.82 1.30 -6.20
C ILE A 362 6.58 0.62 -6.76
N GLY A 363 6.53 0.52 -8.09
CA GLY A 363 5.60 -0.33 -8.79
C GLY A 363 6.16 -1.75 -8.94
N GLY A 364 5.50 -2.73 -8.33
CA GLY A 364 5.84 -4.15 -8.47
C GLY A 364 5.74 -4.69 -9.91
N ARG A 365 6.30 -5.88 -10.14
CA ARG A 365 6.33 -6.55 -11.44
C ARG A 365 5.92 -8.01 -11.30
N PHE A 366 5.13 -8.48 -12.25
CA PHE A 366 4.85 -9.90 -12.41
C PHE A 366 5.91 -10.55 -13.31
N MET A 367 6.62 -11.56 -12.81
CA MET A 367 7.58 -12.38 -13.57
C MET A 367 7.46 -13.83 -13.13
N GLU A 368 7.56 -14.78 -14.06
CA GLU A 368 7.64 -16.22 -13.74
C GLU A 368 6.51 -16.72 -12.82
N ASN A 369 5.28 -16.23 -13.05
CA ASN A 369 4.08 -16.50 -12.24
C ASN A 369 4.12 -16.00 -10.79
N GLU A 370 5.07 -15.14 -10.45
CA GLU A 370 5.17 -14.51 -9.13
C GLU A 370 5.12 -12.98 -9.23
N PHE A 371 4.44 -12.36 -8.27
CA PHE A 371 4.48 -10.92 -8.10
C PHE A 371 5.65 -10.51 -7.22
N PHE A 372 6.54 -9.70 -7.78
CA PHE A 372 7.67 -9.12 -7.08
C PHE A 372 7.39 -7.66 -6.72
N SER A 373 7.52 -7.34 -5.44
CA SER A 373 7.30 -6.02 -4.85
C SER A 373 8.49 -5.59 -3.99
N LEU A 374 8.34 -4.46 -3.29
CA LEU A 374 9.29 -4.00 -2.27
C LEU A 374 9.56 -5.08 -1.20
N GLU A 375 8.52 -5.84 -0.83
CA GLU A 375 8.55 -6.81 0.26
C GLU A 375 9.57 -7.92 0.01
N ASN A 376 9.76 -8.32 -1.25
CA ASN A 376 10.72 -9.36 -1.65
C ASN A 376 12.18 -8.98 -1.44
N HIS A 377 12.50 -7.70 -1.23
CA HIS A 377 13.88 -7.21 -1.05
C HIS A 377 14.07 -6.42 0.24
N MET A 378 13.12 -6.49 1.18
CA MET A 378 13.18 -5.71 2.42
C MET A 378 14.54 -5.88 3.13
N ASP A 379 15.07 -7.10 3.20
CA ASP A 379 16.35 -7.42 3.85
C ASP A 379 17.57 -6.72 3.26
N GLN A 380 17.52 -6.31 1.98
CA GLN A 380 18.63 -5.65 1.28
C GLN A 380 18.62 -4.13 1.46
N ILE A 381 17.53 -3.57 1.99
CA ILE A 381 17.35 -2.12 2.20
C ILE A 381 18.03 -1.69 3.51
N PRO A 382 18.90 -0.67 3.54
CA PRO A 382 19.49 -0.18 4.78
C PRO A 382 18.43 0.27 5.79
N LEU A 383 18.64 -0.07 7.06
CA LEU A 383 17.70 0.24 8.16
C LEU A 383 17.31 1.74 8.21
N ALA A 384 18.24 2.64 7.94
CA ALA A 384 17.98 4.08 7.92
C ALA A 384 16.86 4.50 6.95
N LEU A 385 16.72 3.83 5.80
CA LEU A 385 15.61 4.06 4.84
C LEU A 385 14.30 3.44 5.31
N ARG A 386 14.36 2.37 6.13
CA ARG A 386 13.16 1.68 6.67
C ARG A 386 12.52 2.46 7.83
N ILE A 387 13.33 3.19 8.60
CA ILE A 387 12.90 3.93 9.80
C ILE A 387 12.21 5.27 9.44
N GLN A 388 12.63 5.97 8.38
CA GLN A 388 12.18 7.35 8.12
C GLN A 388 10.82 7.51 7.38
N SER A 389 10.04 6.46 7.15
CA SER A 389 8.78 6.52 6.34
C SER A 389 8.99 6.95 4.87
N GLU A 390 10.11 6.56 4.27
CA GLU A 390 10.56 7.09 2.97
C GLU A 390 10.46 6.12 1.79
N ILE A 391 9.98 4.90 2.03
CA ILE A 391 9.56 3.99 0.97
C ILE A 391 8.11 3.64 1.26
N GLU A 392 7.22 4.19 0.44
CA GLU A 392 5.84 3.72 0.45
C GLU A 392 5.71 2.56 -0.55
N PRO A 393 5.41 1.33 -0.09
CA PRO A 393 5.08 0.27 -1.02
C PRO A 393 3.83 0.69 -1.80
N ILE A 394 3.95 0.94 -3.09
CA ILE A 394 2.80 0.81 -3.99
C ILE A 394 2.74 -0.65 -4.38
N ASN A 395 2.15 -1.45 -3.50
CA ASN A 395 1.58 -2.72 -3.94
C ASN A 395 0.64 -2.37 -5.11
N PHE A 396 0.91 -2.94 -6.29
CA PHE A 396 0.36 -2.54 -7.59
C PHE A 396 -1.12 -2.88 -7.76
N PHE A 397 -1.80 -3.19 -6.66
CA PHE A 397 -3.21 -3.50 -6.64
C PHE A 397 -3.88 -2.64 -5.58
N TYR A 398 -4.22 -1.40 -5.94
CA TYR A 398 -5.39 -0.76 -5.36
C TYR A 398 -6.54 -1.03 -6.32
N PHE A 399 -7.07 -2.25 -6.25
CA PHE A 399 -8.43 -2.49 -6.68
C PHE A 399 -9.33 -1.57 -5.82
N PRO A 400 -10.40 -0.96 -6.37
CA PRO A 400 -11.36 -0.24 -5.54
C PRO A 400 -12.21 -1.26 -4.78
N ILE A 401 -11.60 -1.91 -3.80
CA ILE A 401 -12.24 -2.96 -3.02
C ILE A 401 -13.14 -2.27 -2.00
N GLY A 402 -14.40 -2.15 -2.40
CA GLY A 402 -15.54 -2.06 -1.51
C GLY A 402 -15.52 -3.20 -0.51
N VAL A 403 -15.75 -2.79 0.74
CA VAL A 403 -15.86 -3.60 1.94
C VAL A 403 -17.12 -4.46 1.80
N ASP A 404 -17.00 -5.74 1.45
CA ASP A 404 -18.04 -6.76 1.60
C ASP A 404 -17.44 -8.17 1.51
N ASN A 405 -18.09 -9.14 2.17
CA ASN A 405 -17.65 -10.53 2.36
C ASN A 405 -17.18 -11.21 1.06
N PRO A 406 -16.14 -12.07 1.09
CA PRO A 406 -15.79 -12.94 -0.05
C PRO A 406 -17.01 -13.79 -0.44
N SER A 407 -17.46 -13.67 -1.68
CA SER A 407 -18.72 -14.30 -2.13
C SER A 407 -18.55 -15.77 -2.55
N ILE A 408 -17.34 -16.21 -2.93
CA ILE A 408 -17.08 -17.54 -3.47
C ILE A 408 -15.63 -17.98 -3.15
N SER A 409 -15.47 -19.22 -2.68
CA SER A 409 -14.20 -19.98 -2.69
C SER A 409 -14.30 -21.12 -3.70
N LEU A 410 -13.22 -21.36 -4.44
CA LEU A 410 -13.05 -22.56 -5.27
C LEU A 410 -11.67 -23.14 -4.99
N ILE A 411 -11.59 -24.47 -4.88
CA ILE A 411 -10.33 -25.18 -4.70
C ILE A 411 -10.09 -26.17 -5.85
N ASP A 412 -8.83 -26.20 -6.29
CA ASP A 412 -8.30 -27.20 -7.20
C ASP A 412 -7.19 -27.96 -6.44
N GLU A 413 -7.62 -29.02 -5.75
CA GLU A 413 -6.78 -29.88 -4.91
C GLU A 413 -5.68 -30.57 -5.73
N ASP A 414 -5.93 -30.91 -7.00
CA ASP A 414 -4.95 -31.59 -7.86
C ASP A 414 -3.74 -30.70 -8.17
N LEU A 415 -3.91 -29.38 -8.12
CA LEU A 415 -2.87 -28.39 -8.44
C LEU A 415 -2.36 -27.63 -7.21
N GLY A 416 -2.92 -27.88 -6.02
CA GLY A 416 -2.62 -27.10 -4.83
C GLY A 416 -2.94 -25.61 -5.03
N LEU A 417 -4.11 -25.31 -5.59
CA LEU A 417 -4.52 -23.94 -5.92
C LEU A 417 -5.86 -23.58 -5.28
N VAL A 418 -5.90 -22.38 -4.71
CA VAL A 418 -7.12 -21.79 -4.14
C VAL A 418 -7.45 -20.51 -4.89
N TYR A 419 -8.71 -20.38 -5.27
CA TYR A 419 -9.25 -19.21 -5.98
C TYR A 419 -10.32 -18.52 -5.14
N PHE A 420 -10.28 -17.19 -5.14
CA PHE A 420 -11.24 -16.36 -4.41
C PHE A 420 -11.73 -15.23 -5.30
N VAL A 421 -13.02 -14.87 -5.15
CA VAL A 421 -13.57 -13.70 -5.81
C VAL A 421 -13.84 -12.56 -4.82
N ASP A 422 -13.12 -11.46 -5.02
CA ASP A 422 -13.36 -10.16 -4.39
C ASP A 422 -14.48 -9.45 -5.16
N SER A 423 -15.61 -9.13 -4.54
CA SER A 423 -16.77 -8.54 -5.23
C SER A 423 -17.22 -7.22 -4.60
N PRO A 424 -16.43 -6.15 -4.73
CA PRO A 424 -16.75 -4.87 -4.13
C PRO A 424 -17.94 -4.16 -4.79
N GLN A 425 -18.87 -3.61 -4.01
CA GLN A 425 -20.06 -2.92 -4.56
C GLN A 425 -19.72 -1.75 -5.51
N SER A 426 -18.59 -1.07 -5.29
CA SER A 426 -18.23 0.15 -6.03
C SER A 426 -17.40 -0.11 -7.29
N SER A 427 -16.83 -1.30 -7.48
CA SER A 427 -15.92 -1.58 -8.62
C SER A 427 -16.03 -3.00 -9.17
N ASN A 428 -15.19 -3.32 -10.16
CA ASN A 428 -15.16 -4.66 -10.73
C ASN A 428 -14.74 -5.68 -9.68
N SER A 429 -15.14 -6.93 -9.91
CA SER A 429 -14.76 -8.07 -9.10
C SER A 429 -13.43 -8.63 -9.55
N TYR A 430 -12.67 -9.21 -8.64
CA TYR A 430 -11.33 -9.72 -8.90
C TYR A 430 -11.23 -11.17 -8.48
N LEU A 431 -10.68 -12.01 -9.36
CA LEU A 431 -10.30 -13.36 -8.99
C LEU A 431 -8.85 -13.32 -8.52
N LEU A 432 -8.59 -13.71 -7.27
CA LEU A 432 -7.23 -13.94 -6.80
C LEU A 432 -6.91 -15.44 -6.83
N LYS A 433 -5.65 -15.76 -7.16
CA LYS A 433 -5.08 -17.09 -7.17
C LYS A 433 -3.99 -17.19 -6.13
N PHE A 434 -4.05 -18.24 -5.33
CA PHE A 434 -3.08 -18.55 -4.29
C PHE A 434 -2.49 -19.93 -4.53
N ASN A 435 -1.20 -20.05 -4.26
CA ASN A 435 -0.61 -21.35 -4.02
C ASN A 435 -1.08 -21.81 -2.65
N SER A 436 -1.73 -22.97 -2.61
CA SER A 436 -2.22 -23.57 -1.38
C SER A 436 -1.00 -23.85 -0.47
N THR A 437 0.01 -24.55 -0.98
CA THR A 437 1.21 -25.00 -0.24
C THR A 437 2.09 -23.91 0.40
N GLU A 438 2.10 -22.67 -0.09
CA GLU A 438 2.97 -21.57 0.39
C GLU A 438 2.17 -20.36 0.90
N LEU A 439 0.85 -20.32 0.73
CA LEU A 439 0.04 -19.09 0.89
C LEU A 439 0.59 -17.89 0.11
N LYS A 440 1.33 -18.16 -0.95
CA LYS A 440 1.84 -17.11 -1.80
C LYS A 440 0.70 -16.67 -2.69
N TYR A 441 0.38 -15.38 -2.58
CA TYR A 441 -0.39 -14.71 -3.62
C TYR A 441 0.37 -14.94 -4.93
N ILE A 442 -0.26 -15.69 -5.83
CA ILE A 442 0.30 -15.92 -7.15
C ILE A 442 -0.06 -14.69 -7.95
N ASN A 443 -1.34 -14.48 -8.23
CA ASN A 443 -1.80 -13.42 -9.12
C ASN A 443 -3.27 -13.03 -8.87
N ALA A 444 -3.70 -11.92 -9.45
CA ALA A 444 -5.07 -11.45 -9.49
C ALA A 444 -5.45 -11.06 -10.92
N ILE A 445 -6.69 -11.31 -11.29
CA ILE A 445 -7.25 -10.78 -12.53
C ILE A 445 -8.52 -9.99 -12.27
N ASP A 446 -8.66 -8.89 -13.00
CA ASP A 446 -9.92 -8.16 -13.13
C ASP A 446 -10.89 -9.01 -13.95
N LEU A 447 -12.01 -9.40 -13.34
CA LEU A 447 -13.06 -10.13 -14.05
C LEU A 447 -13.83 -9.23 -15.02
N GLY A 448 -13.60 -7.90 -14.98
CA GLY A 448 -14.25 -6.92 -15.85
C GLY A 448 -15.72 -6.68 -15.53
N VAL A 449 -16.21 -7.27 -14.44
CA VAL A 449 -17.62 -7.30 -14.05
C VAL A 449 -17.75 -7.15 -12.53
N LYS A 450 -18.71 -6.36 -12.06
CA LYS A 450 -18.97 -6.11 -10.63
C LYS A 450 -19.88 -7.19 -10.03
N ASN A 451 -19.86 -7.35 -8.70
CA ASN A 451 -20.78 -8.16 -7.91
C ASN A 451 -20.88 -9.63 -8.35
N ILE A 452 -19.77 -10.37 -8.39
CA ILE A 452 -19.84 -11.82 -8.62
C ILE A 452 -20.47 -12.53 -7.41
N LYS A 453 -21.43 -13.44 -7.66
CA LYS A 453 -22.23 -14.11 -6.62
C LYS A 453 -22.24 -15.63 -6.66
N CYS A 454 -22.00 -16.22 -7.82
CA CYS A 454 -21.90 -17.67 -7.96
C CYS A 454 -20.76 -18.04 -8.91
N GLY A 455 -20.22 -19.25 -8.72
CA GLY A 455 -19.09 -19.74 -9.50
C GLY A 455 -19.07 -21.26 -9.52
N ILE A 456 -18.56 -21.81 -10.61
CA ILE A 456 -18.36 -23.25 -10.82
C ILE A 456 -16.99 -23.47 -11.46
N ILE A 457 -16.40 -24.63 -11.18
CA ILE A 457 -15.10 -25.04 -11.70
C ILE A 457 -15.25 -26.30 -12.56
N ASP A 458 -14.68 -26.26 -13.76
CA ASP A 458 -14.43 -27.40 -14.62
C ASP A 458 -12.98 -27.84 -14.37
N LYS A 459 -12.80 -28.78 -13.44
CA LYS A 459 -11.47 -29.28 -13.05
C LYS A 459 -10.77 -30.00 -14.21
N ILE A 460 -11.52 -30.65 -15.10
CA ILE A 460 -10.96 -31.46 -16.20
C ILE A 460 -10.32 -30.55 -17.26
N ASN A 461 -11.01 -29.49 -17.65
CA ASN A 461 -10.53 -28.54 -18.66
C ASN A 461 -9.83 -27.32 -18.05
N LYS A 462 -9.75 -27.25 -16.71
CA LYS A 462 -9.14 -26.16 -15.94
C LYS A 462 -9.74 -24.80 -16.28
N LEU A 463 -11.06 -24.74 -16.28
CA LEU A 463 -11.81 -23.51 -16.55
C LEU A 463 -12.66 -23.18 -15.32
N ALA A 464 -12.82 -21.89 -15.05
CA ALA A 464 -13.78 -21.42 -14.07
C ALA A 464 -14.76 -20.43 -14.70
N TYR A 465 -16.00 -20.47 -14.21
CA TYR A 465 -17.08 -19.65 -14.72
C TYR A 465 -17.77 -18.93 -13.57
N PHE A 466 -17.87 -17.60 -13.68
CA PHE A 466 -18.37 -16.74 -12.62
C PHE A 466 -19.54 -15.90 -13.09
N GLY A 467 -20.65 -15.97 -12.35
CA GLY A 467 -21.87 -15.22 -12.65
C GLY A 467 -22.01 -13.98 -11.78
N ASN A 468 -22.39 -12.86 -12.39
CA ASN A 468 -22.57 -11.60 -11.67
C ASN A 468 -24.03 -11.27 -11.36
N GLU A 469 -24.16 -10.42 -10.34
CA GLU A 469 -25.36 -9.70 -9.97
C GLU A 469 -25.36 -8.29 -10.58
N GLY A 470 -26.44 -7.92 -11.27
CA GLY A 470 -26.59 -6.62 -11.92
C GLY A 470 -26.85 -6.66 -13.42
N SER A 471 -27.20 -5.49 -13.96
CA SER A 471 -27.64 -5.30 -15.34
C SER A 471 -26.55 -4.60 -16.19
N PRO A 472 -26.07 -5.21 -17.29
CA PRO A 472 -26.46 -6.53 -17.80
C PRO A 472 -25.80 -7.69 -17.04
N ASN A 473 -26.48 -8.84 -16.98
CA ASN A 473 -25.90 -10.06 -16.41
C ASN A 473 -24.86 -10.66 -17.36
N LYS A 474 -23.77 -11.13 -16.78
CA LYS A 474 -22.60 -11.63 -17.47
C LYS A 474 -22.06 -12.86 -16.77
N ILE A 475 -21.56 -13.78 -17.58
CA ILE A 475 -20.76 -14.91 -17.15
C ILE A 475 -19.33 -14.67 -17.62
N VAL A 476 -18.39 -14.70 -16.69
CA VAL A 476 -16.96 -14.52 -16.97
C VAL A 476 -16.32 -15.90 -17.03
N LYS A 477 -15.68 -16.22 -18.16
CA LYS A 477 -14.88 -17.45 -18.35
C LYS A 477 -13.43 -17.14 -18.08
N VAL A 478 -12.84 -17.90 -17.17
CA VAL A 478 -11.43 -17.80 -16.79
C VAL A 478 -10.73 -19.10 -17.12
N ASP A 479 -9.59 -18.99 -17.80
CA ASP A 479 -8.65 -20.09 -17.95
C ASP A 479 -7.75 -20.13 -16.71
N LEU A 480 -7.75 -21.26 -16.01
CA LEU A 480 -7.03 -21.40 -14.75
C LEU A 480 -5.53 -21.70 -14.95
N ASP A 481 -5.14 -22.21 -16.14
CA ASP A 481 -3.74 -22.45 -16.51
C ASP A 481 -3.04 -21.13 -16.87
N THR A 482 -3.61 -20.33 -17.79
CA THR A 482 -3.06 -19.01 -18.14
C THR A 482 -3.38 -17.94 -17.11
N PHE A 483 -4.42 -18.17 -16.30
CA PHE A 483 -4.97 -17.23 -15.34
C PHE A 483 -5.37 -15.90 -15.99
N GLU A 484 -6.13 -15.98 -17.07
CA GLU A 484 -6.66 -14.84 -17.79
C GLU A 484 -8.17 -14.98 -18.00
N VAL A 485 -8.88 -13.84 -18.07
CA VAL A 485 -10.25 -13.81 -18.58
C VAL A 485 -10.20 -14.11 -20.06
N VAL A 486 -10.71 -15.29 -20.44
CA VAL A 486 -10.72 -15.74 -21.83
C VAL A 486 -11.82 -15.04 -22.60
N ASP A 487 -12.99 -14.93 -21.98
CA ASP A 487 -14.17 -14.36 -22.60
C ASP A 487 -15.21 -13.98 -21.53
N THR A 488 -16.10 -13.05 -21.89
CA THR A 488 -17.21 -12.62 -21.04
C THR A 488 -18.50 -12.66 -21.85
N LEU A 489 -19.35 -13.62 -21.54
CA LEU A 489 -20.65 -13.79 -22.17
C LEU A 489 -21.64 -12.85 -21.50
N THR A 490 -22.18 -11.88 -22.26
CA THR A 490 -23.32 -11.08 -21.80
C THR A 490 -24.60 -11.85 -22.10
N LEU A 491 -25.38 -12.13 -21.07
CA LEU A 491 -26.61 -12.90 -21.19
C LEU A 491 -27.69 -12.06 -21.88
N SER A 492 -28.58 -12.72 -22.60
CA SER A 492 -29.75 -12.05 -23.22
C SER A 492 -30.77 -11.55 -22.18
N THR A 493 -30.69 -12.08 -20.95
CA THR A 493 -31.51 -11.75 -19.79
C THR A 493 -30.84 -10.67 -18.93
N ASN A 494 -31.57 -9.61 -18.59
CA ASN A 494 -31.10 -8.51 -17.73
C ASN A 494 -31.88 -8.46 -16.40
N GLY A 495 -31.66 -9.44 -15.54
CA GLY A 495 -32.22 -9.50 -14.19
C GLY A 495 -31.36 -8.81 -13.13
N GLU A 496 -31.86 -8.83 -11.91
CA GLU A 496 -31.22 -8.20 -10.76
C GLU A 496 -30.04 -9.03 -10.24
N GLY A 497 -30.04 -10.37 -10.36
CA GLY A 497 -28.92 -11.17 -9.86
C GLY A 497 -28.79 -12.63 -10.30
N SER A 498 -27.57 -13.17 -10.40
CA SER A 498 -27.35 -14.62 -10.55
C SER A 498 -27.18 -15.28 -9.17
N VAL A 499 -27.96 -16.31 -8.84
CA VAL A 499 -28.00 -16.88 -7.47
C VAL A 499 -27.42 -18.28 -7.35
N THR A 500 -27.60 -19.11 -8.37
CA THR A 500 -27.12 -20.50 -8.35
C THR A 500 -26.42 -20.83 -9.65
N ALA A 501 -25.45 -21.72 -9.56
CA ALA A 501 -24.70 -22.23 -10.70
C ALA A 501 -24.53 -23.75 -10.55
N GLN A 502 -24.83 -24.49 -11.62
CA GLN A 502 -24.63 -25.94 -11.68
C GLN A 502 -23.86 -26.29 -12.95
N ILE A 503 -23.00 -27.31 -12.86
CA ILE A 503 -22.19 -27.79 -13.97
C ILE A 503 -22.54 -29.24 -14.31
N ASP A 504 -22.80 -29.50 -15.58
CA ASP A 504 -22.80 -30.84 -16.16
C ASP A 504 -21.49 -30.99 -16.93
N ILE A 505 -20.51 -31.53 -16.22
CA ILE A 505 -19.15 -31.71 -16.75
C ILE A 505 -19.11 -32.72 -17.90
N VAL A 506 -19.97 -33.75 -17.85
CA VAL A 506 -20.01 -34.84 -18.83
C VAL A 506 -20.46 -34.33 -20.18
N ASN A 507 -21.48 -33.47 -20.20
CA ASN A 507 -22.03 -32.89 -21.43
C ASN A 507 -21.47 -31.50 -21.77
N GLN A 508 -20.49 -30.99 -20.99
CA GLN A 508 -19.90 -29.66 -21.12
C GLN A 508 -20.96 -28.54 -21.14
N LYS A 509 -21.89 -28.58 -20.18
CA LYS A 509 -22.94 -27.55 -20.02
C LYS A 509 -22.89 -26.90 -18.65
N ALA A 510 -23.26 -25.63 -18.59
CA ALA A 510 -23.50 -24.95 -17.32
C ALA A 510 -24.86 -24.27 -17.31
N TYR A 511 -25.43 -24.17 -16.11
CA TYR A 511 -26.75 -23.65 -15.85
C TYR A 511 -26.67 -22.58 -14.77
N PHE A 512 -27.07 -21.36 -15.12
CA PHE A 512 -27.08 -20.22 -14.20
C PHE A 512 -28.50 -19.70 -14.05
N SER A 513 -28.93 -19.49 -12.80
CA SER A 513 -30.23 -18.87 -12.51
C SER A 513 -30.08 -17.37 -12.31
N VAL A 514 -30.85 -16.58 -13.06
CA VAL A 514 -30.89 -15.11 -13.02
C VAL A 514 -32.23 -14.65 -12.46
N ASN A 515 -32.25 -14.11 -11.24
CA ASN A 515 -33.39 -13.56 -10.55
C ASN A 515 -33.71 -12.12 -10.97
N TYR A 516 -34.98 -11.77 -10.84
CA TYR A 516 -35.59 -10.46 -10.98
C TYR A 516 -36.43 -10.18 -9.72
N ASP A 517 -37.19 -9.08 -9.70
CA ASP A 517 -38.07 -8.71 -8.58
C ASP A 517 -38.95 -9.88 -8.06
N THR A 518 -39.56 -10.64 -8.96
CA THR A 518 -40.59 -11.65 -8.63
C THR A 518 -40.54 -12.90 -9.52
N ASN A 519 -39.52 -13.01 -10.38
CA ASN A 519 -39.37 -14.08 -11.35
C ASN A 519 -37.88 -14.39 -11.55
N PHE A 520 -37.57 -15.45 -12.32
CA PHE A 520 -36.20 -15.79 -12.66
C PHE A 520 -36.10 -16.43 -14.05
N SER A 521 -34.90 -16.46 -14.61
CA SER A 521 -34.60 -17.22 -15.83
C SER A 521 -33.45 -18.18 -15.56
N ILE A 522 -33.46 -19.32 -16.24
CA ILE A 522 -32.34 -20.26 -16.26
C ILE A 522 -31.67 -20.12 -17.61
N VAL A 523 -30.37 -19.91 -17.61
CA VAL A 523 -29.58 -19.77 -18.83
C VAL A 523 -28.70 -21.00 -19.00
N LYS A 524 -28.87 -21.68 -20.14
CA LYS A 524 -28.04 -22.82 -20.55
C LYS A 524 -26.89 -22.32 -21.40
N ILE A 525 -25.68 -22.65 -20.97
CA ILE A 525 -24.44 -22.25 -21.62
C ILE A 525 -23.74 -23.50 -22.15
N ASP A 526 -23.36 -23.45 -23.42
CA ASP A 526 -22.42 -24.41 -23.99
C ASP A 526 -21.00 -24.04 -23.55
N LEU A 527 -20.33 -24.91 -22.80
CA LEU A 527 -19.00 -24.61 -22.27
C LEU A 527 -17.89 -24.69 -23.35
N SER A 528 -18.14 -25.44 -24.43
CA SER A 528 -17.18 -25.67 -25.51
C SER A 528 -17.08 -24.46 -26.45
N SER A 529 -18.22 -23.89 -26.88
CA SER A 529 -18.28 -22.67 -27.68
C SER A 529 -18.39 -21.41 -26.83
N PHE A 530 -18.67 -21.55 -25.53
CA PHE A 530 -18.92 -20.45 -24.59
C PHE A 530 -20.00 -19.47 -25.06
N THR A 531 -21.14 -20.04 -25.48
CA THR A 531 -22.29 -19.27 -25.97
C THR A 531 -23.54 -19.63 -25.20
N GLU A 532 -24.42 -18.65 -25.00
CA GLU A 532 -25.79 -18.89 -24.57
C GLU A 532 -26.50 -19.75 -25.64
N GLU A 533 -26.84 -20.99 -25.27
CA GLU A 533 -27.57 -21.90 -26.16
C GLU A 533 -29.05 -21.57 -26.13
N LYS A 534 -29.58 -21.35 -24.92
CA LYS A 534 -31.00 -21.10 -24.67
C LYS A 534 -31.22 -20.49 -23.29
N ASN A 535 -32.26 -19.68 -23.16
CA ASN A 535 -32.80 -19.24 -21.89
C ASN A 535 -34.21 -19.81 -21.67
N LEU A 536 -34.58 -19.97 -20.41
CA LEU A 536 -35.88 -20.41 -19.97
C LEU A 536 -36.37 -19.49 -18.86
N SER A 537 -37.34 -18.64 -19.18
CA SER A 537 -37.95 -17.72 -18.21
C SER A 537 -39.07 -18.40 -17.42
N ILE A 538 -39.05 -18.18 -16.11
CA ILE A 538 -40.00 -18.71 -15.14
C ILE A 538 -40.64 -17.52 -14.42
N SER A 539 -41.95 -17.35 -14.56
CA SER A 539 -42.63 -16.08 -14.26
C SER A 539 -43.02 -15.86 -12.79
N VAL A 540 -42.74 -16.78 -11.87
CA VAL A 540 -43.19 -16.72 -10.47
C VAL A 540 -42.07 -17.16 -9.52
N ASN A 541 -41.88 -16.41 -8.43
CA ASN A 541 -40.85 -16.54 -7.41
C ASN A 541 -39.41 -16.28 -7.89
N ILE A 542 -38.46 -16.28 -6.97
CA ILE A 542 -37.03 -16.12 -7.26
C ILE A 542 -36.28 -17.43 -6.96
N ALA A 543 -35.27 -17.78 -7.76
CA ALA A 543 -34.45 -18.95 -7.49
C ALA A 543 -33.63 -18.76 -6.22
N TRP A 544 -33.54 -19.81 -5.40
CA TRP A 544 -32.83 -19.79 -4.12
C TRP A 544 -31.69 -20.80 -4.06
N SER A 545 -31.97 -22.04 -4.46
CA SER A 545 -30.98 -23.12 -4.53
C SER A 545 -31.27 -24.01 -5.73
N SER A 546 -30.31 -24.84 -6.11
CA SER A 546 -30.48 -25.79 -7.19
C SER A 546 -29.72 -27.08 -6.93
N LEU A 547 -30.24 -28.17 -7.49
CA LEU A 547 -29.65 -29.50 -7.45
C LEU A 547 -29.71 -30.09 -8.87
N ILE A 548 -28.69 -30.85 -9.26
CA ILE A 548 -28.59 -31.44 -10.59
C ILE A 548 -28.45 -32.96 -10.50
N ASP A 549 -29.25 -33.68 -11.30
CA ASP A 549 -29.09 -35.11 -11.59
C ASP A 549 -28.49 -35.20 -13.00
N VAL A 550 -27.16 -35.31 -13.06
CA VAL A 550 -26.40 -35.32 -14.31
C VAL A 550 -26.71 -36.57 -15.14
N GLU A 551 -26.89 -37.73 -14.49
CA GLU A 551 -27.14 -39.00 -15.18
C GLU A 551 -28.48 -38.99 -15.91
N LYS A 552 -29.53 -38.41 -15.30
CA LYS A 552 -30.85 -38.28 -15.94
C LYS A 552 -31.00 -37.02 -16.77
N GLY A 553 -30.05 -36.10 -16.69
CA GLY A 553 -30.10 -34.81 -17.37
C GLY A 553 -31.26 -33.95 -16.87
N ILE A 554 -31.40 -33.80 -15.55
CA ILE A 554 -32.46 -33.00 -14.94
C ILE A 554 -31.87 -31.99 -13.95
N LEU A 555 -32.33 -30.74 -14.06
CA LEU A 555 -32.03 -29.68 -13.10
C LEU A 555 -33.28 -29.37 -12.26
N TYR A 556 -33.12 -29.32 -10.96
CA TYR A 556 -34.14 -28.93 -10.00
C TYR A 556 -33.79 -27.56 -9.43
N VAL A 557 -34.69 -26.59 -9.59
CA VAL A 557 -34.51 -25.24 -9.03
C VAL A 557 -35.58 -24.99 -7.98
N THR A 558 -35.15 -24.67 -6.78
CA THR A 558 -36.03 -24.34 -5.66
C THR A 558 -36.16 -22.84 -5.52
N THR A 559 -37.35 -22.34 -5.21
CA THR A 559 -37.58 -20.90 -5.09
C THR A 559 -37.88 -20.43 -3.68
N ASP A 560 -37.54 -19.17 -3.41
CA ASP A 560 -38.04 -18.42 -2.25
C ASP A 560 -39.38 -17.76 -2.59
N SER A 561 -40.33 -17.78 -1.66
CA SER A 561 -41.63 -17.12 -1.80
C SER A 561 -41.46 -15.60 -1.76
N VAL A 562 -41.82 -14.93 -2.86
CA VAL A 562 -41.93 -13.47 -2.91
C VAL A 562 -43.40 -13.14 -3.16
N SER A 563 -43.94 -12.15 -2.44
CA SER A 563 -45.32 -11.64 -2.65
C SER A 563 -46.47 -12.51 -2.15
N GLY A 564 -46.23 -13.50 -1.29
CA GLY A 564 -47.28 -14.35 -0.71
C GLY A 564 -47.68 -15.56 -1.56
N ASP A 565 -46.94 -15.83 -2.64
CA ASP A 565 -47.07 -17.05 -3.44
C ASP A 565 -46.39 -18.25 -2.76
N ASN A 566 -46.70 -19.46 -3.21
CA ASN A 566 -46.13 -20.68 -2.67
C ASN A 566 -44.70 -20.93 -3.20
N PRO A 567 -43.71 -21.28 -2.34
CA PRO A 567 -42.41 -21.78 -2.79
C PRO A 567 -42.62 -22.92 -3.78
N THR A 568 -41.83 -22.97 -4.85
CA THR A 568 -42.05 -23.90 -5.95
C THR A 568 -40.72 -24.53 -6.35
N ILE A 569 -40.79 -25.78 -6.76
CA ILE A 569 -39.67 -26.53 -7.31
C ILE A 569 -39.94 -26.73 -8.79
N TYR A 570 -39.01 -26.29 -9.62
CA TYR A 570 -39.10 -26.39 -11.06
C TYR A 570 -38.22 -27.55 -11.54
N LYS A 571 -38.81 -28.48 -12.30
CA LYS A 571 -38.10 -29.59 -12.95
C LYS A 571 -37.80 -29.24 -14.39
N ILE A 572 -36.52 -29.12 -14.68
CA ILE A 572 -36.02 -28.69 -15.98
C ILE A 572 -35.32 -29.85 -16.67
N ASP A 573 -35.80 -30.22 -17.85
CA ASP A 573 -35.17 -31.24 -18.68
C ASP A 573 -34.02 -30.62 -19.46
N LEU A 574 -32.81 -31.16 -19.29
CA LEU A 574 -31.61 -30.59 -19.85
C LEU A 574 -31.44 -30.88 -21.35
N SER A 575 -32.13 -31.91 -21.87
CA SER A 575 -32.03 -32.36 -23.26
C SER A 575 -32.75 -31.42 -24.23
N ASN A 576 -33.98 -31.02 -23.91
CA ASN A 576 -34.78 -30.08 -24.70
C ASN A 576 -34.84 -28.67 -24.08
N PHE A 577 -34.32 -28.52 -22.85
CA PHE A 577 -34.30 -27.29 -22.08
C PHE A 577 -35.68 -26.65 -21.96
N THR A 578 -36.62 -27.43 -21.44
CA THR A 578 -37.97 -26.99 -21.10
C THR A 578 -38.29 -27.29 -19.64
N GLN A 579 -39.13 -26.45 -19.05
CA GLN A 579 -39.79 -26.77 -17.80
C GLN A 579 -40.75 -27.93 -18.08
N ASN A 580 -40.36 -29.14 -17.67
CA ASN A 580 -41.17 -30.33 -17.89
C ASN A 580 -42.29 -30.43 -16.84
N ASP A 581 -42.03 -29.95 -15.63
CA ASP A 581 -43.00 -30.04 -14.53
C ASP A 581 -42.71 -29.02 -13.42
N THR A 582 -43.71 -28.73 -12.59
CA THR A 582 -43.59 -27.84 -11.42
C THR A 582 -44.31 -28.42 -10.21
N LEU A 583 -43.67 -28.27 -9.05
CA LEU A 583 -44.21 -28.70 -7.78
C LEU A 583 -44.30 -27.51 -6.83
N SER A 584 -45.52 -27.02 -6.62
CA SER A 584 -45.80 -25.95 -5.66
C SER A 584 -45.89 -26.53 -4.24
N LEU A 585 -45.05 -26.02 -3.34
CA LEU A 585 -45.03 -26.34 -1.92
C LEU A 585 -46.03 -25.44 -1.20
N GLN A 586 -46.96 -25.99 -0.42
CA GLN A 586 -48.07 -25.20 0.10
C GLN A 586 -47.66 -24.37 1.32
N THR A 587 -47.60 -23.04 1.29
CA THR A 587 -47.17 -22.16 2.43
C THR A 587 -47.88 -22.38 3.77
N THR A 588 -49.09 -22.93 3.75
CA THR A 588 -49.85 -23.29 4.95
C THR A 588 -49.41 -24.61 5.58
N LEU A 589 -48.62 -25.40 4.86
CA LEU A 589 -48.15 -26.73 5.19
C LEU A 589 -46.61 -26.82 5.14
N ASP A 590 -45.98 -26.21 4.15
CA ASP A 590 -44.58 -26.26 3.72
C ASP A 590 -43.96 -24.85 3.75
N SER A 591 -42.65 -24.74 4.01
CA SER A 591 -41.93 -23.46 4.01
C SER A 591 -40.77 -23.41 3.02
N ASN A 592 -40.06 -22.28 2.97
CA ASN A 592 -38.98 -22.03 2.03
C ASN A 592 -37.91 -23.14 2.08
N PRO A 593 -37.53 -23.72 0.93
CA PRO A 593 -36.48 -24.71 0.84
C PRO A 593 -35.11 -24.09 1.15
N TYR A 594 -34.28 -24.78 1.93
CA TYR A 594 -32.98 -24.28 2.38
C TYR A 594 -31.82 -25.23 2.10
N SER A 595 -32.03 -26.53 2.30
CA SER A 595 -31.05 -27.59 2.00
C SER A 595 -31.74 -28.77 1.30
N GLY A 596 -30.98 -29.60 0.60
CA GLY A 596 -31.55 -30.80 0.00
C GLY A 596 -30.52 -31.77 -0.56
N VAL A 597 -30.98 -33.00 -0.78
CA VAL A 597 -30.20 -34.11 -1.35
C VAL A 597 -31.04 -34.88 -2.36
N ILE A 598 -30.38 -35.48 -3.35
CA ILE A 598 -31.01 -36.33 -4.37
C ILE A 598 -30.58 -37.78 -4.09
N ASP A 599 -31.57 -38.69 -4.04
CA ASP A 599 -31.37 -40.14 -4.12
C ASP A 599 -31.51 -40.54 -5.60
N THR A 600 -30.36 -40.63 -6.26
CA THR A 600 -30.24 -40.94 -7.68
C THR A 600 -30.66 -42.37 -7.99
N LEU A 601 -30.42 -43.30 -7.05
CA LEU A 601 -30.74 -44.73 -7.18
C LEU A 601 -32.24 -45.01 -7.18
N ASN A 602 -32.99 -44.33 -6.30
CA ASN A 602 -34.43 -44.59 -6.11
C ASN A 602 -35.35 -43.51 -6.69
N ASN A 603 -34.81 -42.50 -7.36
CA ASN A 603 -35.56 -41.38 -7.95
C ASN A 603 -36.36 -40.57 -6.92
N PHE A 604 -35.73 -40.20 -5.80
CA PHE A 604 -36.34 -39.30 -4.83
C PHE A 604 -35.46 -38.09 -4.58
N MET A 605 -36.10 -37.00 -4.16
CA MET A 605 -35.42 -35.82 -3.63
C MET A 605 -35.99 -35.50 -2.26
N TYR A 606 -35.11 -35.04 -1.38
CA TYR A 606 -35.42 -34.72 0.00
C TYR A 606 -34.98 -33.29 0.28
N ILE A 607 -35.93 -32.45 0.69
CA ILE A 607 -35.69 -31.02 0.91
C ILE A 607 -36.02 -30.63 2.34
N GLY A 608 -35.08 -29.94 2.96
CA GLY A 608 -35.23 -29.27 4.24
C GLY A 608 -35.77 -27.85 4.10
N THR A 609 -36.68 -27.45 4.98
CA THR A 609 -37.35 -26.13 4.93
C THR A 609 -37.00 -25.20 6.10
N TYR A 610 -37.31 -23.90 5.95
CA TYR A 610 -37.06 -22.82 6.91
C TYR A 610 -38.37 -22.27 7.51
N ASN A 611 -38.76 -22.58 8.78
CA ASN A 611 -39.85 -21.85 9.51
C ASN A 611 -40.03 -22.25 11.00
N SER A 612 -41.14 -21.81 11.62
CA SER A 612 -41.66 -22.21 12.94
C SER A 612 -41.78 -23.72 13.19
N SER A 613 -41.91 -24.53 12.14
CA SER A 613 -41.83 -26.01 12.18
C SER A 613 -41.03 -26.51 10.99
N MET A 614 -39.78 -26.91 11.21
CA MET A 614 -38.91 -27.50 10.18
C MET A 614 -39.58 -28.74 9.57
N GLN A 615 -39.49 -28.88 8.25
CA GLN A 615 -39.96 -30.07 7.55
C GLN A 615 -38.91 -30.63 6.61
N ILE A 616 -39.05 -31.93 6.36
CA ILE A 616 -38.32 -32.65 5.33
C ILE A 616 -39.36 -33.20 4.37
N ILE A 617 -39.31 -32.73 3.14
CA ILE A 617 -40.31 -33.04 2.11
C ILE A 617 -39.71 -34.09 1.19
N LYS A 618 -40.41 -35.22 1.02
CA LYS A 618 -40.04 -36.26 0.04
C LYS A 618 -40.80 -36.04 -1.25
N ILE A 619 -40.03 -36.02 -2.33
CA ILE A 619 -40.54 -35.77 -3.67
C ILE A 619 -40.14 -36.94 -4.56
N ASN A 620 -41.13 -37.55 -5.21
CA ASN A 620 -40.89 -38.59 -6.20
C ASN A 620 -40.46 -37.91 -7.49
N LEU A 621 -39.25 -38.20 -7.97
CA LEU A 621 -38.72 -37.59 -9.18
C LEU A 621 -39.32 -38.19 -10.46
N THR A 622 -39.95 -39.36 -10.37
CA THR A 622 -40.57 -40.05 -11.51
C THR A 622 -41.86 -39.35 -11.98
N ASP A 623 -42.80 -39.12 -11.06
CA ASP A 623 -44.07 -38.44 -11.33
C ASP A 623 -44.09 -36.96 -10.86
N PHE A 624 -42.98 -36.51 -10.28
CA PHE A 624 -42.76 -35.15 -9.76
C PHE A 624 -43.79 -34.66 -8.75
N THR A 625 -44.28 -35.58 -7.91
CA THR A 625 -45.24 -35.26 -6.86
C THR A 625 -44.59 -35.16 -5.49
N ARG A 626 -45.12 -34.26 -4.66
CA ARG A 626 -44.92 -34.28 -3.21
C ARG A 626 -45.54 -35.57 -2.67
N VAL A 627 -44.70 -36.51 -2.24
CA VAL A 627 -45.16 -37.82 -1.75
C VAL A 627 -45.64 -37.70 -0.32
N ASP A 628 -44.80 -37.10 0.51
CA ASP A 628 -45.01 -37.05 1.95
C ASP A 628 -44.08 -36.00 2.57
N SER A 629 -44.29 -35.70 3.85
CA SER A 629 -43.41 -34.84 4.64
C SER A 629 -43.26 -35.34 6.06
N ILE A 630 -42.05 -35.23 6.58
CA ILE A 630 -41.77 -35.39 7.98
C ILE A 630 -41.74 -34.00 8.61
N THR A 631 -42.61 -33.75 9.59
CA THR A 631 -42.63 -32.50 10.37
C THR A 631 -41.89 -32.69 11.68
N CYS A 632 -40.98 -31.77 11.99
CA CYS A 632 -40.30 -31.70 13.27
C CYS A 632 -40.94 -30.59 14.13
N ASN A 633 -41.66 -31.01 15.18
CA ASN A 633 -42.37 -30.12 16.08
C ASN A 633 -41.41 -29.47 17.09
N SER A 634 -40.63 -28.49 16.66
CA SER A 634 -39.81 -27.62 17.52
C SER A 634 -40.04 -26.15 17.14
N SER A 635 -40.13 -25.25 18.12
CA SER A 635 -40.39 -23.82 17.88
C SER A 635 -39.26 -23.14 17.10
N GLN A 636 -39.54 -22.67 15.87
CA GLN A 636 -38.64 -21.89 14.98
C GLN A 636 -37.28 -22.52 14.72
N ASN A 637 -37.18 -23.23 13.60
CA ASN A 637 -36.02 -24.04 13.26
C ASN A 637 -35.89 -24.19 11.73
N TYR A 638 -34.67 -24.19 11.21
CA TYR A 638 -34.38 -24.47 9.79
C TYR A 638 -33.29 -25.51 9.67
N THR A 639 -33.20 -26.17 8.51
CA THR A 639 -32.13 -27.12 8.24
C THR A 639 -30.80 -26.41 8.06
N MET A 640 -29.79 -26.75 8.86
CA MET A 640 -28.43 -26.21 8.75
C MET A 640 -27.61 -26.95 7.69
N GLY A 641 -27.89 -28.24 7.50
CA GLY A 641 -27.20 -29.07 6.52
C GLY A 641 -27.90 -30.40 6.30
N ALA A 642 -27.62 -31.03 5.17
CA ALA A 642 -28.16 -32.32 4.76
C ALA A 642 -27.07 -33.18 4.15
N GLY A 643 -27.17 -34.50 4.35
CA GLY A 643 -26.28 -35.49 3.75
C GLY A 643 -27.04 -36.77 3.40
N ILE A 644 -26.56 -37.50 2.41
CA ILE A 644 -27.19 -38.75 1.95
C ILE A 644 -26.15 -39.87 1.85
N ASP A 645 -26.50 -41.03 2.39
CA ASP A 645 -25.80 -42.29 2.16
C ASP A 645 -26.73 -43.18 1.33
N GLU A 646 -26.57 -43.09 0.01
CA GLU A 646 -27.41 -43.81 -0.95
C GLU A 646 -27.25 -45.33 -0.83
N GLU A 647 -26.03 -45.82 -0.58
CA GLU A 647 -25.76 -47.25 -0.44
C GLU A 647 -26.52 -47.86 0.74
N LYS A 648 -26.66 -47.11 1.83
CA LYS A 648 -27.42 -47.53 3.01
C LYS A 648 -28.89 -47.13 2.98
N GLY A 649 -29.31 -46.37 1.98
CA GLY A 649 -30.69 -45.90 1.84
C GLY A 649 -31.14 -45.02 3.01
N VAL A 650 -30.26 -44.12 3.48
CA VAL A 650 -30.54 -43.19 4.58
C VAL A 650 -30.13 -41.76 4.24
N ALA A 651 -30.88 -40.78 4.73
CA ALA A 651 -30.49 -39.37 4.71
C ALA A 651 -30.46 -38.78 6.12
N TYR A 652 -29.62 -37.76 6.27
CA TYR A 652 -29.36 -37.07 7.51
C TYR A 652 -29.68 -35.59 7.35
N PHE A 653 -30.44 -35.04 8.29
CA PHE A 653 -30.77 -33.62 8.31
C PHE A 653 -30.55 -33.07 9.71
N LEU A 654 -29.77 -31.99 9.78
CA LEU A 654 -29.54 -31.26 11.02
C LEU A 654 -30.40 -30.01 11.06
N SER A 655 -31.11 -29.85 12.16
CA SER A 655 -31.86 -28.64 12.47
C SER A 655 -31.01 -27.65 13.26
N GLN A 656 -31.22 -26.34 13.07
CA GLN A 656 -30.66 -25.30 13.93
C GLN A 656 -30.94 -25.52 15.42
N SER A 657 -32.09 -26.05 15.84
CA SER A 657 -32.39 -26.30 17.27
C SER A 657 -31.81 -27.62 17.82
N GLY A 658 -30.77 -28.18 17.20
CA GLY A 658 -30.06 -29.32 17.79
C GLY A 658 -30.73 -30.69 17.60
N PHE A 659 -31.49 -30.90 16.53
CA PHE A 659 -32.03 -32.21 16.17
C PHE A 659 -31.32 -32.77 14.94
N LEU A 660 -30.63 -33.90 15.09
CA LEU A 660 -30.14 -34.70 13.98
C LEU A 660 -31.14 -35.82 13.69
N LEU A 661 -31.60 -35.87 12.46
CA LEU A 661 -32.62 -36.81 12.01
C LEU A 661 -32.00 -37.83 11.06
N LYS A 662 -32.13 -39.12 11.37
CA LYS A 662 -31.84 -40.20 10.42
C LYS A 662 -33.13 -40.69 9.80
N ILE A 663 -33.21 -40.57 8.49
CA ILE A 663 -34.41 -40.87 7.73
C ILE A 663 -34.17 -42.10 6.88
N ASN A 664 -35.06 -43.07 6.99
CA ASN A 664 -35.08 -44.22 6.10
C ASN A 664 -35.65 -43.76 4.74
N LEU A 665 -34.89 -43.90 3.67
CA LEU A 665 -35.35 -43.44 2.36
C LEU A 665 -36.48 -44.31 1.79
N THR A 666 -36.51 -45.59 2.15
CA THR A 666 -37.51 -46.57 1.70
C THR A 666 -38.86 -46.35 2.38
N THR A 667 -38.91 -46.35 3.72
CA THR A 667 -40.17 -46.16 4.47
C THR A 667 -40.55 -44.71 4.66
N PHE A 668 -39.61 -43.78 4.42
CA PHE A 668 -39.76 -42.34 4.68
C PHE A 668 -40.27 -42.03 6.08
N THR A 669 -39.63 -42.67 7.05
CA THR A 669 -39.87 -42.43 8.47
C THR A 669 -38.56 -41.99 9.09
N ILE A 670 -38.67 -41.16 10.13
CA ILE A 670 -37.57 -40.99 11.08
C ILE A 670 -37.28 -42.38 11.64
N ILE A 671 -36.08 -42.90 11.37
CA ILE A 671 -35.57 -44.11 12.01
C ILE A 671 -35.33 -43.79 13.47
N GLU A 672 -34.61 -42.68 13.67
CA GLU A 672 -34.14 -42.26 14.96
C GLU A 672 -33.83 -40.76 14.93
N THR A 673 -33.92 -40.13 16.09
CA THR A 673 -33.59 -38.72 16.29
C THR A 673 -32.65 -38.60 17.45
N ILE A 674 -31.54 -37.91 17.23
CA ILE A 674 -30.67 -37.45 18.30
C ILE A 674 -31.07 -36.00 18.59
N SER A 675 -31.33 -35.70 19.86
CA SER A 675 -31.66 -34.37 20.35
C SER A 675 -30.58 -33.89 21.29
N PHE A 676 -30.05 -32.70 21.01
CA PHE A 676 -29.12 -31.99 21.88
C PHE A 676 -29.93 -30.99 22.71
N GLU A 677 -30.42 -31.42 23.89
CA GLU A 677 -31.39 -30.66 24.69
C GLU A 677 -30.94 -29.20 24.94
N SER A 678 -31.75 -28.23 24.51
CA SER A 678 -31.52 -26.77 24.68
C SER A 678 -30.28 -26.18 24.00
N LEU A 679 -29.67 -26.91 23.07
CA LEU A 679 -28.51 -26.45 22.29
C LEU A 679 -28.90 -26.16 20.84
N GLU A 680 -28.38 -25.05 20.31
CA GLU A 680 -28.47 -24.74 18.88
C GLU A 680 -27.26 -25.31 18.14
N SER A 681 -27.44 -25.72 16.88
CA SER A 681 -26.38 -26.20 16.01
C SER A 681 -25.97 -25.14 14.99
N PHE A 682 -24.67 -25.08 14.71
CA PHE A 682 -24.07 -24.09 13.81
C PHE A 682 -23.44 -24.69 12.56
N SER A 683 -23.03 -25.96 12.62
CA SER A 683 -22.33 -26.63 11.53
C SER A 683 -22.51 -28.13 11.60
N ILE A 684 -22.44 -28.78 10.44
CA ILE A 684 -22.40 -30.23 10.29
C ILE A 684 -21.47 -30.62 9.17
N SER A 685 -20.76 -31.72 9.37
CA SER A 685 -20.05 -32.40 8.29
C SER A 685 -20.17 -33.91 8.46
N PHE A 686 -20.15 -34.62 7.33
CA PHE A 686 -20.34 -36.07 7.27
C PHE A 686 -19.12 -36.71 6.58
N ASP A 687 -18.58 -37.76 7.19
CA ASP A 687 -17.65 -38.69 6.56
C ASP A 687 -18.38 -40.01 6.35
N PHE A 688 -18.93 -40.20 5.14
CA PHE A 688 -19.64 -41.43 4.79
C PHE A 688 -18.68 -42.61 4.57
N ASN A 689 -17.38 -42.39 4.37
CA ASN A 689 -16.40 -43.46 4.23
C ASN A 689 -16.17 -44.16 5.57
N THR A 690 -16.02 -43.38 6.65
CA THR A 690 -15.86 -43.91 8.02
C THR A 690 -17.16 -44.01 8.80
N GLN A 691 -18.27 -43.53 8.23
CA GLN A 691 -19.60 -43.55 8.82
C GLN A 691 -19.69 -42.72 10.10
N LYS A 692 -19.13 -41.51 10.06
CA LYS A 692 -19.13 -40.57 11.18
C LYS A 692 -19.78 -39.25 10.80
N GLY A 693 -20.50 -38.66 11.73
CA GLY A 693 -21.05 -37.31 11.64
C GLY A 693 -20.52 -36.43 12.76
N PHE A 694 -20.21 -35.18 12.44
CA PHE A 694 -19.68 -34.23 13.41
C PHE A 694 -20.56 -32.98 13.45
N ILE A 695 -21.02 -32.63 14.65
CA ILE A 695 -21.95 -31.52 14.86
C ILE A 695 -21.37 -30.52 15.84
N GLY A 696 -21.36 -29.25 15.43
CA GLY A 696 -20.98 -28.13 16.30
C GLY A 696 -22.20 -27.52 16.98
N LEU A 697 -22.15 -27.39 18.32
CA LEU A 697 -23.23 -26.90 19.17
C LEU A 697 -22.89 -25.55 19.84
N ASN A 698 -23.91 -24.79 20.23
CA ASN A 698 -23.79 -23.44 20.81
C ASN A 698 -23.24 -23.40 22.25
N ASP A 699 -23.16 -24.54 22.94
CA ASP A 699 -22.38 -24.68 24.18
C ASP A 699 -20.90 -24.92 23.93
N SER A 700 -20.47 -24.80 22.67
CA SER A 700 -19.09 -24.97 22.24
C SER A 700 -18.61 -26.41 22.35
N SER A 701 -19.51 -27.37 22.28
CA SER A 701 -19.15 -28.77 22.13
C SER A 701 -19.19 -29.22 20.67
N ILE A 702 -18.40 -30.26 20.38
CA ILE A 702 -18.57 -31.06 19.18
C ILE A 702 -19.09 -32.41 19.61
N THR A 703 -20.09 -32.89 18.91
CA THR A 703 -20.62 -34.22 19.13
C THR A 703 -20.27 -35.12 17.96
N GLU A 704 -19.66 -36.27 18.25
CA GLU A 704 -19.46 -37.36 17.29
C GLU A 704 -20.68 -38.26 17.28
N ILE A 705 -21.14 -38.53 16.07
CA ILE A 705 -22.25 -39.42 15.79
C ILE A 705 -21.69 -40.61 15.03
N ASP A 706 -21.87 -41.81 15.56
CA ASP A 706 -21.73 -43.01 14.73
C ASP A 706 -22.94 -43.11 13.82
N LEU A 707 -22.74 -42.99 12.50
CA LEU A 707 -23.84 -43.06 11.53
C LEU A 707 -24.38 -44.50 11.39
N LEU A 708 -23.58 -45.52 11.76
CA LEU A 708 -24.01 -46.91 11.76
C LEU A 708 -25.03 -47.20 12.87
N SER A 709 -24.63 -47.04 14.13
CA SER A 709 -25.50 -47.23 15.29
C SER A 709 -26.52 -46.11 15.47
N PHE A 710 -26.24 -44.93 14.91
CA PHE A 710 -26.96 -43.68 15.15
C PHE A 710 -27.08 -43.29 16.62
N SER A 711 -26.00 -43.53 17.37
CA SER A 711 -25.80 -42.98 18.71
C SER A 711 -24.81 -41.82 18.67
N GLN A 712 -25.03 -40.89 19.59
CA GLN A 712 -23.95 -40.04 20.08
C GLN A 712 -22.93 -40.96 20.75
N GLU A 713 -21.75 -41.10 20.14
CA GLU A 713 -20.67 -41.91 20.68
C GLU A 713 -19.97 -41.15 21.80
N ASP A 714 -19.66 -39.88 21.53
CA ASP A 714 -18.94 -39.05 22.46
C ASP A 714 -19.23 -37.56 22.18
N GLN A 715 -19.03 -36.74 23.21
CA GLN A 715 -19.20 -35.29 23.13
C GLN A 715 -18.01 -34.62 23.77
N LEU A 716 -17.30 -33.88 22.94
CA LEU A 716 -16.11 -33.16 23.33
C LEU A 716 -16.51 -31.72 23.65
N SER A 717 -16.66 -31.42 24.93
CA SER A 717 -16.82 -30.03 25.38
C SER A 717 -15.53 -29.26 25.15
N LEU A 718 -15.59 -28.22 24.34
CA LEU A 718 -14.44 -27.36 24.10
C LEU A 718 -14.47 -26.20 25.10
N ARG A 719 -13.28 -25.76 25.56
CA ARG A 719 -13.12 -24.81 26.67
C ARG A 719 -13.63 -23.39 26.38
N ASP A 720 -14.10 -23.10 25.17
CA ASP A 720 -14.35 -21.75 24.69
C ASP A 720 -15.81 -21.50 24.36
N TYR A 721 -16.55 -20.80 25.24
CA TYR A 721 -17.94 -20.34 25.10
C TYR A 721 -18.19 -19.48 23.85
N SER A 722 -18.17 -20.12 22.69
CA SER A 722 -18.26 -19.57 21.33
C SER A 722 -18.82 -20.60 20.33
N ASP A 723 -19.37 -20.10 19.23
CA ASP A 723 -20.09 -20.93 18.26
C ASP A 723 -19.12 -21.61 17.27
N PRO A 724 -19.12 -22.96 17.16
CA PRO A 724 -18.36 -23.71 16.17
C PRO A 724 -19.01 -23.56 14.78
N GLY A 725 -18.61 -22.52 14.06
CA GLY A 725 -19.24 -22.09 12.82
C GLY A 725 -18.81 -22.85 11.56
N LEU A 726 -17.70 -23.57 11.61
CA LEU A 726 -17.19 -24.37 10.48
C LEU A 726 -16.45 -25.61 10.98
N ILE A 727 -16.71 -26.75 10.33
CA ILE A 727 -16.05 -28.03 10.58
C ILE A 727 -15.41 -28.49 9.29
N LEU A 728 -14.07 -28.55 9.26
CA LEU A 728 -13.31 -29.14 8.18
C LEU A 728 -12.86 -30.55 8.57
N ILE A 729 -13.01 -31.52 7.65
CA ILE A 729 -12.65 -32.91 7.87
C ILE A 729 -11.48 -33.29 6.97
N ASP A 730 -10.41 -33.79 7.59
CA ASP A 730 -9.34 -34.52 6.92
C ASP A 730 -9.64 -36.01 7.01
N GLU A 731 -10.29 -36.54 5.97
CA GLU A 731 -10.71 -37.94 5.90
C GLU A 731 -9.52 -38.91 5.87
N VAL A 732 -8.35 -38.48 5.37
CA VAL A 732 -7.17 -39.33 5.21
C VAL A 732 -6.47 -39.55 6.55
N ASN A 733 -6.27 -38.47 7.30
CA ASN A 733 -5.56 -38.51 8.58
C ASN A 733 -6.49 -38.63 9.79
N GLN A 734 -7.81 -38.69 9.57
CA GLN A 734 -8.83 -38.80 10.61
C GLN A 734 -8.72 -37.66 11.64
N MET A 735 -8.68 -36.44 11.12
CA MET A 735 -8.59 -35.21 11.92
C MET A 735 -9.70 -34.24 11.54
N SER A 736 -10.20 -33.50 12.52
CA SER A 736 -11.12 -32.39 12.28
C SER A 736 -10.57 -31.08 12.83
N TYR A 737 -10.89 -30.00 12.11
CA TYR A 737 -10.49 -28.65 12.42
C TYR A 737 -11.73 -27.79 12.56
N ILE A 738 -11.99 -27.33 13.78
CA ILE A 738 -13.24 -26.65 14.13
C ILE A 738 -12.96 -25.20 14.43
N VAL A 739 -13.68 -24.33 13.73
CA VAL A 739 -13.46 -22.88 13.75
C VAL A 739 -14.55 -22.18 14.53
N PHE A 740 -14.15 -21.31 15.45
CA PHE A 740 -15.06 -20.56 16.32
C PHE A 740 -15.26 -19.10 15.89
N ASN A 741 -16.52 -18.64 15.81
CA ASN A 741 -16.85 -17.36 15.15
C ASN A 741 -17.02 -16.14 16.06
N GLN A 742 -17.42 -16.29 17.34
CA GLN A 742 -17.91 -15.12 18.12
C GLN A 742 -16.93 -14.56 19.19
N ASN A 743 -16.32 -15.38 20.05
CA ASN A 743 -15.66 -14.86 21.26
C ASN A 743 -14.17 -15.20 21.43
N SER A 744 -13.76 -16.39 21.00
CA SER A 744 -12.49 -17.00 21.39
C SER A 744 -11.50 -17.11 20.22
N LYS A 745 -12.02 -17.14 18.98
CA LYS A 745 -11.27 -17.03 17.72
C LYS A 745 -10.10 -18.01 17.72
N LEU A 746 -10.44 -19.26 17.99
CA LEU A 746 -9.55 -20.42 18.05
C LEU A 746 -9.94 -21.41 16.97
N ILE A 747 -9.00 -22.31 16.67
CA ILE A 747 -9.25 -23.54 15.94
C ILE A 747 -9.01 -24.67 16.94
N ALA A 748 -9.95 -25.60 17.07
CA ALA A 748 -9.73 -26.85 17.79
C ALA A 748 -9.30 -27.93 16.80
N LYS A 749 -8.23 -28.68 17.12
CA LYS A 749 -7.89 -29.93 16.42
C LYS A 749 -8.40 -31.09 17.22
N VAL A 750 -9.21 -31.91 16.58
CA VAL A 750 -9.82 -33.10 17.18
C VAL A 750 -9.35 -34.32 16.40
N ASN A 751 -8.87 -35.32 17.12
CA ASN A 751 -8.57 -36.61 16.53
C ASN A 751 -9.88 -37.37 16.38
N LEU A 752 -10.27 -37.75 15.16
CA LEU A 752 -11.56 -38.39 14.91
C LEU A 752 -11.57 -39.87 15.28
N THR A 753 -10.40 -40.49 15.49
CA THR A 753 -10.30 -41.90 15.92
C THR A 753 -10.40 -42.05 17.44
N SER A 754 -9.74 -41.18 18.21
CA SER A 754 -9.83 -41.21 19.68
C SER A 754 -10.91 -40.28 20.24
N PHE A 755 -11.45 -39.40 19.40
CA PHE A 755 -12.38 -38.32 19.75
C PHE A 755 -11.90 -37.39 20.87
N GLU A 756 -10.58 -37.27 20.99
CA GLU A 756 -9.98 -36.38 21.97
C GLU A 756 -9.58 -35.06 21.31
N LEU A 757 -9.77 -33.97 22.05
CA LEU A 757 -9.12 -32.72 21.75
C LEU A 757 -7.61 -32.96 21.74
N VAL A 758 -6.98 -32.76 20.58
CA VAL A 758 -5.53 -32.83 20.45
C VAL A 758 -4.93 -31.54 20.98
N ASP A 759 -5.43 -30.40 20.52
CA ASP A 759 -4.93 -29.08 20.92
C ASP A 759 -5.87 -27.94 20.48
N TYR A 760 -5.64 -26.75 21.02
CA TYR A 760 -6.21 -25.50 20.53
C TYR A 760 -5.15 -24.63 19.88
N LEU A 761 -5.54 -23.98 18.79
CA LEU A 761 -4.71 -23.04 18.09
C LEU A 761 -5.38 -21.66 18.09
N PRO A 762 -4.89 -20.69 18.88
CA PRO A 762 -5.41 -19.33 18.86
C PRO A 762 -5.11 -18.71 17.51
N THR A 763 -6.14 -18.22 16.83
CA THR A 763 -5.99 -17.62 15.50
C THR A 763 -5.32 -16.24 15.57
N GLY A 764 -5.38 -15.57 16.72
CA GLY A 764 -4.86 -14.20 16.90
C GLY A 764 -5.62 -13.13 16.10
N ILE A 765 -6.70 -13.52 15.43
CA ILE A 765 -7.52 -12.69 14.57
C ILE A 765 -8.71 -12.18 15.37
N SER A 766 -9.21 -10.98 15.06
CA SER A 766 -10.36 -10.37 15.75
C SER A 766 -11.68 -10.46 14.98
N GLN A 767 -11.64 -11.03 13.79
CA GLN A 767 -12.72 -11.10 12.81
C GLN A 767 -13.38 -12.48 12.80
N SER A 768 -14.62 -12.55 12.32
CA SER A 768 -15.34 -13.82 12.13
C SER A 768 -14.82 -14.54 10.88
N ILE A 769 -14.67 -15.87 10.98
CA ILE A 769 -14.33 -16.73 9.85
C ILE A 769 -15.64 -17.24 9.23
N TYR A 770 -15.86 -16.94 7.96
CA TYR A 770 -17.15 -17.23 7.31
C TYR A 770 -17.11 -18.48 6.43
N ASN A 771 -15.92 -18.87 5.98
CA ASN A 771 -15.74 -19.97 5.05
C ASN A 771 -14.34 -20.56 5.19
N GLY A 772 -14.14 -21.77 4.68
CA GLY A 772 -12.85 -22.42 4.63
C GLY A 772 -12.88 -23.67 3.76
N GLU A 773 -11.71 -24.01 3.22
CA GLU A 773 -11.50 -25.19 2.39
C GLU A 773 -10.33 -25.99 2.94
N ILE A 774 -10.36 -27.31 2.77
CA ILE A 774 -9.28 -28.21 3.19
C ILE A 774 -8.64 -28.88 1.98
N ASP A 775 -7.30 -28.83 1.94
CA ASP A 775 -6.46 -29.50 0.95
C ASP A 775 -5.69 -30.60 1.67
N VAL A 776 -6.32 -31.77 1.76
CA VAL A 776 -5.77 -32.91 2.49
C VAL A 776 -4.50 -33.43 1.83
N ALA A 777 -4.41 -33.37 0.49
CA ALA A 777 -3.26 -33.85 -0.27
C ALA A 777 -1.99 -33.05 0.06
N ASP A 778 -2.09 -31.73 0.12
CA ASP A 778 -0.96 -30.85 0.48
C ASP A 778 -0.81 -30.67 2.00
N GLY A 779 -1.75 -31.16 2.80
CA GLY A 779 -1.69 -31.14 4.25
C GLY A 779 -1.94 -29.75 4.85
N PHE A 780 -2.90 -29.00 4.26
CA PHE A 780 -3.27 -27.66 4.71
C PHE A 780 -4.78 -27.41 4.73
N ALA A 781 -5.22 -26.47 5.55
CA ALA A 781 -6.55 -25.88 5.48
C ALA A 781 -6.46 -24.35 5.38
N TYR A 782 -7.42 -23.75 4.69
CA TYR A 782 -7.47 -22.32 4.40
C TYR A 782 -8.76 -21.75 4.98
N LEU A 783 -8.61 -20.78 5.89
CA LEU A 783 -9.73 -20.13 6.56
C LEU A 783 -9.81 -18.66 6.14
N PHE A 784 -11.03 -18.19 5.89
CA PHE A 784 -11.29 -16.87 5.33
C PHE A 784 -12.13 -16.00 6.29
N PHE A 785 -11.69 -14.77 6.53
CA PHE A 785 -12.32 -13.84 7.49
C PHE A 785 -12.28 -12.38 7.02
N ASP A 786 -13.19 -11.54 7.53
CA ASP A 786 -13.35 -10.12 7.12
C ASP A 786 -13.60 -9.12 8.26
N THR A 787 -13.13 -7.88 8.05
CA THR A 787 -13.88 -6.60 8.24
C THR A 787 -13.27 -5.38 7.50
N LEU A 788 -12.04 -5.45 6.96
CA LEU A 788 -11.35 -4.33 6.27
C LEU A 788 -10.39 -4.82 5.16
N GLY A 789 -10.73 -5.94 4.51
CA GLY A 789 -9.93 -6.59 3.47
C GLY A 789 -9.88 -8.09 3.67
N VAL A 790 -9.80 -8.83 2.57
CA VAL A 790 -9.76 -10.30 2.63
C VAL A 790 -8.45 -10.74 3.27
N ARG A 791 -8.54 -11.64 4.25
CA ARG A 791 -7.39 -12.23 4.92
C ARG A 791 -7.52 -13.74 4.90
N ILE A 792 -6.39 -14.42 4.72
CA ILE A 792 -6.33 -15.88 4.70
C ILE A 792 -5.46 -16.34 5.85
N LEU A 793 -5.99 -17.25 6.66
CA LEU A 793 -5.21 -18.04 7.60
C LEU A 793 -4.96 -19.41 6.96
N LYS A 794 -3.69 -19.80 6.88
CA LYS A 794 -3.32 -21.17 6.51
C LYS A 794 -2.91 -21.95 7.73
N LEU A 795 -3.60 -23.05 7.87
CA LEU A 795 -3.41 -24.03 8.91
C LEU A 795 -2.59 -25.18 8.35
N ARG A 796 -1.43 -25.47 8.93
CA ARG A 796 -0.66 -26.67 8.62
C ARG A 796 -1.24 -27.84 9.41
N LEU A 797 -1.70 -28.86 8.71
CA LEU A 797 -2.40 -29.99 9.33
C LEU A 797 -1.45 -30.88 10.14
N SER A 798 -0.20 -31.05 9.66
CA SER A 798 0.79 -31.99 10.20
C SER A 798 1.23 -31.68 11.63
N ASN A 799 1.50 -30.42 11.94
CA ASN A 799 1.96 -29.95 13.25
C ASN A 799 0.95 -29.04 13.95
N PHE A 800 -0.23 -28.85 13.36
CA PHE A 800 -1.31 -28.01 13.88
C PHE A 800 -0.85 -26.62 14.30
N SER A 801 -0.18 -25.94 13.38
CA SER A 801 0.26 -24.57 13.57
C SER A 801 -0.31 -23.66 12.49
N ILE A 802 -0.46 -22.39 12.83
CA ILE A 802 -0.65 -21.35 11.84
C ILE A 802 0.65 -21.25 11.07
N ASP A 803 0.60 -21.67 9.80
CA ASP A 803 1.75 -21.58 8.89
C ASP A 803 1.93 -20.13 8.40
N GLY A 804 0.83 -19.37 8.37
CA GLY A 804 0.83 -17.95 8.12
C GLY A 804 -0.58 -17.37 8.17
N ILE A 805 -0.65 -16.10 8.55
CA ILE A 805 -1.81 -15.26 8.29
C ILE A 805 -1.34 -14.22 7.29
N LYS A 806 -2.07 -14.13 6.18
CA LYS A 806 -1.74 -13.19 5.13
C LYS A 806 -2.87 -12.20 4.95
N ASP A 807 -2.54 -10.94 5.17
CA ASP A 807 -3.38 -9.84 4.73
C ASP A 807 -3.30 -9.79 3.21
N LEU A 808 -4.43 -10.03 2.52
CA LEU A 808 -4.45 -9.90 1.07
C LEU A 808 -4.38 -8.42 0.66
N TYR A 809 -4.77 -7.52 1.58
CA TYR A 809 -4.64 -6.07 1.43
C TYR A 809 -4.23 -5.40 2.76
N THR A 810 -3.03 -4.81 2.80
CA THR A 810 -2.70 -3.80 3.83
C THR A 810 -3.32 -2.46 3.43
N LEU A 811 -4.45 -2.09 4.05
CA LEU A 811 -4.66 -0.68 4.39
C LEU A 811 -3.57 -0.35 5.41
N GLY A 812 -2.48 0.25 4.95
CA GLY A 812 -1.24 0.40 5.71
C GLY A 812 -1.47 0.72 7.19
N SER A 813 -1.21 -0.25 8.06
CA SER A 813 -0.99 -0.05 9.50
C SER A 813 -0.77 -1.38 10.23
N THR A 814 0.41 -1.97 10.02
CA THR A 814 1.11 -2.77 11.04
C THR A 814 2.54 -3.00 10.56
N LYS A 815 3.53 -2.36 11.19
CA LYS A 815 4.95 -2.62 10.95
C LYS A 815 5.37 -3.82 11.81
N LEU A 816 5.86 -4.89 11.20
CA LEU A 816 6.54 -5.99 11.91
C LEU A 816 8.05 -5.69 12.06
N THR A 817 8.44 -5.49 13.33
CA THR A 817 9.67 -5.89 14.09
C THR A 817 11.07 -5.95 13.47
N GLU A 818 12.05 -5.42 14.22
CA GLU A 818 13.50 -5.59 14.00
C GLU A 818 14.19 -6.17 15.27
N PHE A 819 15.11 -7.12 15.09
CA PHE A 819 15.92 -7.74 16.15
C PHE A 819 17.39 -7.32 15.99
N ASP A 820 17.95 -6.66 17.00
CA ASP A 820 19.37 -6.33 17.07
C ASP A 820 20.14 -7.55 17.61
N GLU A 821 20.79 -8.30 16.72
CA GLU A 821 21.60 -9.47 17.10
C GLU A 821 22.82 -9.14 17.97
N VAL A 822 23.36 -7.93 17.85
CA VAL A 822 24.59 -7.53 18.56
C VAL A 822 24.29 -7.22 20.02
N ASN A 823 23.19 -6.53 20.28
CA ASN A 823 22.78 -6.17 21.63
C ASN A 823 21.75 -7.14 22.22
N LYS A 824 21.25 -8.10 21.42
CA LYS A 824 20.13 -8.98 21.75
C LYS A 824 18.95 -8.13 22.22
N ILE A 825 18.42 -7.24 21.38
CA ILE A 825 17.27 -6.37 21.71
C ILE A 825 16.23 -6.47 20.60
N LEU A 826 14.95 -6.61 20.98
CA LEU A 826 13.84 -6.60 20.03
C LEU A 826 13.06 -5.29 20.14
N TYR A 827 12.82 -4.64 19.00
CA TYR A 827 12.04 -3.40 18.92
C TYR A 827 10.65 -3.68 18.33
N VAL A 828 9.61 -3.29 19.07
CA VAL A 828 8.21 -3.40 18.63
C VAL A 828 7.55 -2.01 18.72
N ASN A 829 7.10 -1.48 17.58
CA ASN A 829 6.38 -0.20 17.52
C ASN A 829 4.93 -0.42 17.06
N PHE A 830 3.99 0.23 17.74
CA PHE A 830 2.56 0.14 17.46
C PHE A 830 2.02 1.51 17.04
N ASP A 831 1.87 1.72 15.74
CA ASP A 831 1.20 2.90 15.19
C ASP A 831 -0.28 2.57 14.94
N ASN A 832 -1.15 2.76 15.95
CA ASN A 832 -2.54 3.18 15.71
C ASN A 832 -3.33 3.50 16.99
N TYR A 833 -4.07 4.60 16.93
CA TYR A 833 -5.11 4.98 17.88
C TYR A 833 -6.33 4.06 17.69
N THR A 834 -7.01 3.72 18.80
CA THR A 834 -8.29 2.98 18.90
C THR A 834 -8.28 1.45 18.85
N TYR A 835 -7.61 0.76 19.77
CA TYR A 835 -8.06 -0.56 20.23
C TYR A 835 -7.81 -0.75 21.73
N SER A 836 -8.77 -1.34 22.43
CA SER A 836 -8.79 -1.55 23.90
C SER A 836 -8.14 -2.87 24.34
N LYS A 837 -7.37 -3.54 23.49
CA LYS A 837 -6.59 -4.73 23.85
C LYS A 837 -5.53 -4.99 22.77
N ILE A 838 -4.25 -4.92 23.16
CA ILE A 838 -3.14 -5.37 22.31
C ILE A 838 -2.66 -6.72 22.85
N SER A 839 -2.74 -7.76 22.02
CA SER A 839 -2.11 -9.06 22.27
C SER A 839 -0.86 -9.16 21.41
N VAL A 840 0.31 -9.40 22.01
CA VAL A 840 1.58 -9.53 21.28
C VAL A 840 1.68 -10.93 20.66
N LEU A 841 1.97 -10.99 19.36
CA LEU A 841 2.27 -12.24 18.63
C LEU A 841 3.56 -12.87 19.17
N LYS A 842 3.52 -14.20 19.36
CA LYS A 842 4.62 -15.06 19.80
C LYS A 842 5.92 -14.76 19.04
N ILE A 843 6.93 -14.23 19.73
CA ILE A 843 8.28 -14.06 19.18
C ILE A 843 9.02 -15.39 19.40
N SER A 844 9.18 -16.18 18.34
CA SER A 844 9.98 -17.41 18.38
C SER A 844 11.43 -17.09 18.03
N CYS A 845 12.35 -17.33 18.96
CA CYS A 845 13.80 -17.30 18.72
C CYS A 845 14.34 -18.72 19.01
N PRO A 846 15.35 -19.24 18.28
CA PRO A 846 15.71 -20.66 18.33
C PRO A 846 16.13 -21.22 19.70
N ASP A 847 16.48 -20.36 20.66
CA ASP A 847 17.08 -20.75 21.95
C ASP A 847 16.26 -20.38 23.20
N LEU A 848 15.02 -19.89 23.08
CA LEU A 848 14.18 -19.54 24.24
C LEU A 848 12.68 -19.74 23.97
N GLU A 849 12.05 -20.60 24.77
CA GLU A 849 10.60 -20.80 24.81
C GLU A 849 9.98 -19.79 25.79
N ILE A 850 9.28 -18.78 25.29
CA ILE A 850 8.54 -17.80 26.12
C ILE A 850 7.12 -18.30 26.32
N VAL A 851 6.67 -18.38 27.58
CA VAL A 851 5.46 -19.11 28.00
C VAL A 851 4.31 -18.21 28.48
N ASP A 852 4.34 -16.88 28.31
CA ASP A 852 3.20 -16.06 28.77
C ASP A 852 2.93 -14.72 28.05
N THR A 853 1.69 -14.25 28.18
CA THR A 853 1.09 -13.11 27.44
C THR A 853 1.24 -11.78 28.21
N LEU A 854 1.78 -10.74 27.56
CA LEU A 854 1.75 -9.37 28.08
C LEU A 854 0.44 -8.68 27.70
N VAL A 855 -0.33 -8.19 28.68
CA VAL A 855 -1.59 -7.46 28.45
C VAL A 855 -1.40 -5.99 28.81
N LEU A 856 -1.52 -5.10 27.82
CA LEU A 856 -1.54 -3.65 28.03
C LEU A 856 -2.98 -3.14 27.90
N ASN A 857 -3.54 -2.59 28.97
CA ASN A 857 -4.87 -1.98 28.99
C ASN A 857 -4.71 -0.45 29.06
N GLY A 858 -5.06 0.26 27.99
CA GLY A 858 -5.03 1.73 27.92
C GLY A 858 -5.03 2.27 26.50
N ILE A 859 -5.38 3.55 26.35
CA ILE A 859 -5.22 4.29 25.08
C ILE A 859 -3.93 5.10 25.20
N GLY A 860 -2.94 4.83 24.36
CA GLY A 860 -1.65 5.53 24.39
C GLY A 860 -0.68 5.02 23.33
N LEU A 861 0.46 5.71 23.19
CA LEU A 861 1.53 5.34 22.27
C LEU A 861 2.67 4.70 23.08
N TYR A 862 3.05 3.48 22.71
CA TYR A 862 3.92 2.60 23.50
C TYR A 862 5.15 2.18 22.72
N GLU A 863 6.29 2.10 23.40
CA GLU A 863 7.48 1.42 22.91
C GLU A 863 7.90 0.40 23.95
N ILE A 864 8.04 -0.86 23.50
CA ILE A 864 8.42 -1.97 24.36
C ILE A 864 9.81 -2.43 23.92
N PHE A 865 10.72 -2.54 24.89
CA PHE A 865 12.03 -3.13 24.66
C PHE A 865 12.32 -4.21 25.69
N ILE A 866 12.95 -5.28 25.23
CA ILE A 866 13.39 -6.39 26.06
C ILE A 866 14.91 -6.36 26.04
N ASP A 867 15.53 -6.23 27.21
CA ASP A 867 16.98 -6.41 27.37
C ASP A 867 17.23 -7.87 27.74
N TYR A 868 17.75 -8.63 26.79
CA TYR A 868 18.00 -10.06 26.97
C TYR A 868 19.24 -10.33 27.82
N SER A 869 20.11 -9.35 28.05
CA SER A 869 21.29 -9.49 28.91
C SER A 869 20.92 -9.40 30.40
N THR A 870 19.94 -8.58 30.73
CA THR A 870 19.45 -8.37 32.10
C THR A 870 18.11 -9.07 32.39
N GLN A 871 17.50 -9.68 31.37
CA GLN A 871 16.19 -10.33 31.40
C GLN A 871 15.04 -9.42 31.89
N ASN A 872 15.14 -8.12 31.59
CA ASN A 872 14.14 -7.14 31.98
C ASN A 872 13.29 -6.71 30.78
N LEU A 873 11.99 -6.54 31.04
CA LEU A 873 11.04 -5.92 30.13
C LEU A 873 10.89 -4.44 30.50
N TYR A 874 11.00 -3.57 29.50
CA TYR A 874 10.82 -2.15 29.68
C TYR A 874 9.74 -1.64 28.73
N VAL A 875 8.85 -0.79 29.27
CA VAL A 875 7.76 -0.18 28.54
C VAL A 875 7.87 1.33 28.68
N LYS A 876 8.00 2.04 27.56
CA LYS A 876 8.06 3.49 27.49
C LYS A 876 6.75 4.01 26.91
N VAL A 877 6.13 4.97 27.59
CA VAL A 877 4.82 5.53 27.23
C VAL A 877 4.99 6.98 26.79
N TYR A 878 4.49 7.31 25.60
CA TYR A 878 4.64 8.63 24.99
C TYR A 878 3.44 9.57 25.22
N GLU A 879 2.22 9.02 25.32
CA GLU A 879 0.99 9.79 25.54
C GLU A 879 -0.06 8.91 26.25
N LEU A 880 -0.82 9.49 27.18
CA LEU A 880 -1.87 8.79 27.94
C LEU A 880 -3.26 9.38 27.65
N GLY A 881 -4.14 8.59 27.06
CA GLY A 881 -5.59 8.81 27.14
C GLY A 881 -6.16 8.36 28.49
N SER A 882 -7.34 8.86 28.87
CA SER A 882 -7.99 8.53 30.16
C SER A 882 -8.28 7.03 30.28
N GLY A 883 -7.52 6.33 31.13
CA GLY A 883 -7.67 4.91 31.44
C GLY A 883 -6.71 4.47 32.56
N SER A 884 -7.08 3.42 33.29
CA SER A 884 -6.30 2.85 34.39
C SER A 884 -5.25 1.85 33.89
N PHE A 885 -4.03 1.94 34.40
CA PHE A 885 -2.93 1.03 34.06
C PHE A 885 -2.76 -0.06 35.11
N ILE A 886 -2.55 -1.30 34.64
CA ILE A 886 -2.07 -2.43 35.45
C ILE A 886 -0.85 -2.99 34.75
N ILE A 887 0.32 -2.88 35.39
CA ILE A 887 1.54 -3.57 34.96
C ILE A 887 1.72 -4.77 35.89
N ASN A 888 1.56 -5.98 35.35
CA ASN A 888 2.04 -7.19 36.02
C ASN A 888 3.53 -7.30 35.74
N LYS A 889 4.38 -7.21 36.77
CA LYS A 889 5.83 -7.37 36.59
C LYS A 889 6.12 -8.82 36.18
N ILE A 890 6.83 -9.00 35.06
CA ILE A 890 7.38 -10.29 34.64
C ILE A 890 8.84 -10.31 35.10
N SER A 891 9.16 -11.20 36.04
CA SER A 891 10.55 -11.53 36.37
C SER A 891 10.90 -12.84 35.67
N LEU A 892 11.87 -12.80 34.77
CA LEU A 892 12.44 -14.01 34.20
C LEU A 892 13.41 -14.61 35.23
N SER A 893 13.18 -15.89 35.56
CA SER A 893 13.77 -16.69 36.65
C SER A 893 13.06 -16.63 38.02
N ASN A 894 12.21 -17.64 38.23
CA ASN A 894 11.60 -18.11 39.48
C ASN A 894 10.55 -17.21 40.16
N PHE A 895 9.31 -17.72 40.18
CA PHE A 895 8.10 -17.07 40.67
C PHE A 895 8.13 -16.63 42.15
N SER A 896 7.66 -15.41 42.39
CA SER A 896 6.60 -15.11 43.38
C SER A 896 5.92 -13.77 43.05
N VAL A 897 4.59 -13.73 43.02
CA VAL A 897 3.76 -12.53 42.83
C VAL A 897 3.89 -11.62 44.05
N ILE A 898 4.30 -10.37 43.85
CA ILE A 898 4.33 -9.33 44.89
C ILE A 898 3.60 -8.11 44.32
N ASP A 899 2.27 -8.14 44.44
CA ASP A 899 1.27 -7.07 44.23
C ASP A 899 1.06 -6.44 42.84
N SER A 900 -0.21 -6.07 42.60
CA SER A 900 -0.70 -5.25 41.49
C SER A 900 -0.74 -3.77 41.88
N ILE A 901 -0.14 -2.87 41.08
CA ILE A 901 -0.26 -1.42 41.30
C ILE A 901 -1.35 -0.86 40.38
N ASN A 902 -2.44 -0.35 40.98
CA ASN A 902 -3.53 0.32 40.27
C ASN A 902 -3.29 1.84 40.32
N LEU A 903 -2.94 2.43 39.18
CA LEU A 903 -2.76 3.88 39.04
C LEU A 903 -4.01 4.47 38.38
N GLN A 904 -4.90 5.06 39.19
CA GLN A 904 -5.98 5.90 38.70
C GLN A 904 -5.55 7.38 38.75
N ASP A 905 -5.69 8.07 37.61
CA ASP A 905 -5.69 9.53 37.47
C ASP A 905 -4.42 10.35 37.79
N TYR A 906 -3.24 9.93 37.32
CA TYR A 906 -2.03 10.77 37.46
C TYR A 906 -1.18 10.91 36.19
N TYR A 907 -0.86 12.16 35.84
CA TYR A 907 0.21 12.51 34.89
C TYR A 907 1.56 12.17 35.53
N ILE A 908 2.32 11.26 34.90
CA ILE A 908 3.67 10.87 35.34
C ILE A 908 4.68 11.61 34.47
N GLU A 909 5.53 12.45 35.06
CA GLU A 909 6.55 13.18 34.29
C GLU A 909 8.01 12.74 34.56
N THR A 910 8.34 12.01 35.63
CA THR A 910 9.74 11.51 35.83
C THR A 910 9.86 10.25 36.69
N TRP A 911 10.92 9.46 36.44
CA TRP A 911 11.34 8.27 37.20
C TRP A 911 12.85 8.32 37.48
N LEU A 912 13.27 7.71 38.59
CA LEU A 912 14.68 7.65 39.02
C LEU A 912 15.06 6.22 39.38
N ILE A 913 16.12 5.69 38.78
CA ILE A 913 16.59 4.31 38.97
C ILE A 913 17.77 4.31 39.96
N ASP A 914 17.66 3.54 41.03
CA ASP A 914 18.80 3.19 41.88
C ASP A 914 19.30 1.80 41.52
N GLU A 915 20.30 1.76 40.64
CA GLU A 915 20.90 0.52 40.12
C GLU A 915 21.53 -0.34 41.22
N LYS A 916 21.97 0.27 42.33
CA LYS A 916 22.66 -0.43 43.41
C LYS A 916 21.71 -1.23 44.28
N HIS A 917 20.47 -0.76 44.44
CA HIS A 917 19.47 -1.41 45.29
C HIS A 917 18.29 -2.00 44.51
N GLN A 918 18.30 -1.91 43.17
CA GLN A 918 17.28 -2.47 42.27
C GLN A 918 15.86 -1.93 42.53
N TYR A 919 15.76 -0.64 42.87
CA TYR A 919 14.49 0.06 43.05
C TYR A 919 14.27 1.13 41.97
N ILE A 920 13.01 1.32 41.60
CA ILE A 920 12.56 2.42 40.75
C ILE A 920 11.66 3.32 41.59
N TYR A 921 11.98 4.61 41.66
CA TYR A 921 11.22 5.61 42.41
C TYR A 921 10.30 6.38 41.47
N PHE A 922 9.03 6.50 41.85
CA PHE A 922 8.00 7.25 41.11
C PHE A 922 7.70 8.59 41.82
N GLY A 923 7.70 9.69 41.08
CA GLY A 923 7.33 11.01 41.59
C GLY A 923 6.24 11.67 40.75
N SER A 924 5.15 12.11 41.39
CA SER A 924 4.14 12.97 40.75
C SER A 924 4.37 14.43 41.13
N GLY A 925 4.46 15.34 40.16
CA GLY A 925 4.55 16.78 40.39
C GLY A 925 4.16 17.60 39.16
N VAL A 926 3.58 18.78 39.37
CA VAL A 926 3.26 19.74 38.28
C VAL A 926 4.50 20.58 38.00
N ALA A 927 5.09 20.43 36.82
CA ALA A 927 6.17 21.30 36.36
C ALA A 927 5.58 22.48 35.58
N THR A 928 6.02 23.70 35.90
CA THR A 928 5.71 24.89 35.09
C THR A 928 6.98 25.40 34.46
N MET A 929 6.96 25.50 33.14
CA MET A 929 8.07 26.01 32.34
C MET A 929 8.21 27.51 32.59
N ASN A 930 9.41 27.96 32.93
CA ASN A 930 9.74 29.39 32.93
C ASN A 930 10.51 29.74 31.65
N ASN A 931 10.58 31.04 31.33
CA ASN A 931 11.04 31.60 30.04
C ASN A 931 12.48 31.22 29.62
N ASN A 932 13.22 30.45 30.43
CA ASN A 932 14.56 29.96 30.13
C ASN A 932 14.62 28.43 29.91
N ASN A 933 13.47 27.75 29.71
CA ASN A 933 13.36 26.32 29.42
C ASN A 933 13.94 25.37 30.49
N TYR A 934 13.78 25.69 31.79
CA TYR A 934 14.05 24.75 32.88
C TYR A 934 12.76 24.43 33.65
N TYR A 935 12.55 23.17 34.00
CA TYR A 935 11.40 22.74 34.81
C TYR A 935 11.67 22.93 36.30
N ASN A 936 10.80 23.66 37.00
CA ASN A 936 10.91 23.89 38.44
C ASN A 936 9.86 23.03 39.18
N ILE A 937 10.30 22.00 39.90
CA ILE A 937 9.42 21.05 40.60
C ILE A 937 8.98 21.66 41.94
N LYS A 938 7.70 22.04 42.07
CA LYS A 938 7.19 22.73 43.28
C LYS A 938 6.79 21.80 44.43
N ARG A 939 6.46 20.53 44.18
CA ARG A 939 6.11 19.56 45.23
C ARG A 939 6.26 18.13 44.72
N CYS A 940 6.88 17.27 45.52
CA CYS A 940 6.96 15.83 45.29
C CYS A 940 6.39 15.12 46.51
N THR A 941 5.52 14.13 46.30
CA THR A 941 4.99 13.29 47.39
C THR A 941 5.48 11.87 47.14
N MET A 942 6.40 11.38 47.97
CA MET A 942 6.82 9.98 47.94
C MET A 942 5.85 9.15 48.75
N ARG A 943 5.32 8.06 48.17
CA ARG A 943 4.71 6.98 48.95
C ARG A 943 5.60 5.75 48.83
N THR A 944 6.13 5.31 49.97
CA THR A 944 6.72 3.98 50.13
C THR A 944 5.68 3.10 50.80
N ASN A 945 5.33 1.97 50.21
CA ASN A 945 4.88 0.82 50.96
C ASN A 945 5.64 -0.41 50.44
N LEU A 946 6.19 -1.15 51.41
CA LEU A 946 6.91 -2.41 51.31
C LEU A 946 6.08 -3.51 50.66
#